data_AF-A0A015LN26-F1
#
_entry.id   AF-A0A015LN26-F1
#
_cell.length_a   1.000
_cell.length_b   1.000
_cell.length_c   1.000
_cell.angle_alpha   90.00
_cell.angle_beta   90.00
_cell.angle_gamma   90.00
#
_symmetry.space_group_name_H-M   'P 1'
#
loop_
_entity.id
_entity.type
_entity.pdbx_description
1 polymer ?
#
loop_
_entity_poly.entity_id
_entity_poly.type
_entity_poly.pdbx_seq_one_letter_code
_entity_poly.pdbx_strand_id
1 'polypeptide(L)'
;MIFCLVQGDAIKNSFPIDTRNYATFGHLRIAIKDAKQNAFIGIDADRLTLWRVDIIQTKENQEVIVKEYKGVELHSFESVGSYFQETPTSTNIRIIVEPLPSVTTEKGKRSLVDSDKGQNSKRAKFADLNIISTAHKIMEGIMKLDENESTYSNPKNFLSLPYPYLGEKLPIDRFAIDNNRYFNFMGRKEFRNILETINKLRSGTGYMKLFVYGTVGYGKSHILSAIACFLFRTGRRVVFLPDCRQLAVDPVDYTKSALFLAYHDDDAKINEINSCENFENIVDFCKKLQFKEKLYFIVDQMNALDELDNTGISLKIKQQINKMSNYHYYIMSFSANNKTILYLMQKQTGELKIKLYGGFNEEEMEEWWKKYSLPAMNDQEKERIKDITGKIPLFLNFLLEYSHKNFEDAFAYLKQKLKSIIQKPITEYSENLLGNKHTWDRHVGLMLSFITNTHPKLGYRKDDYDHRYFYIKDDNICYYVCGLIRDSMAEYLFEKREMEIFTNIKWISRISDFKTNPSVKRFFVEKACIASIFRNGLMANRVNFKPGGMEFFYNEKEIKFSSNKEKCIFYLPCCWNQEAINGLLISQTKDKLYVAPVQITLNKDNHSDSERKFFSSIWPNLKPNLSSFEDKLEIMFIWITHSSETDESVECITKETRNKNHEINPNYTQVVIGFGNVNSDINRYLPNQIVKIEKTNRESDKETKEQKNAQRRRGRPKKSL
;
A
#
# COMPACT_ATOMS: atom_id res chain seq x y z
N MET A 1 0.78 22.06 21.36
CA MET A 1 0.81 23.54 21.31
C MET A 1 2.23 23.98 21.01
N ILE A 2 2.42 24.87 20.03
CA ILE A 2 3.73 25.41 19.60
C ILE A 2 3.64 26.94 19.60
N PHE A 3 4.62 27.64 20.17
CA PHE A 3 4.67 29.11 20.12
C PHE A 3 5.42 29.59 18.87
N CYS A 4 4.77 30.50 18.14
CA CYS A 4 5.26 31.12 16.92
C CYS A 4 5.49 32.63 17.13
N LEU A 5 6.44 33.21 16.40
CA LEU A 5 6.70 34.66 16.36
C LEU A 5 6.87 35.11 14.90
N VAL A 6 6.31 36.26 14.53
CA VAL A 6 6.55 36.84 13.20
C VAL A 6 7.92 37.52 13.19
N GLN A 7 8.68 37.33 12.12
CA GLN A 7 9.95 38.00 11.88
C GLN A 7 9.81 39.53 12.02
N GLY A 8 10.66 40.13 12.85
CA GLY A 8 10.64 41.57 13.13
C GLY A 8 9.68 42.02 14.24
N ASP A 9 8.96 41.10 14.89
CA ASP A 9 8.16 41.40 16.08
C ASP A 9 8.97 41.26 17.40
N ALA A 10 8.46 41.92 18.45
CA ALA A 10 8.95 41.75 19.83
C ALA A 10 8.49 40.40 20.43
N ILE A 11 9.31 39.77 21.28
CA ILE A 11 9.01 38.46 21.91
C ILE A 11 7.62 38.41 22.56
N LYS A 12 7.14 39.50 23.17
CA LYS A 12 5.79 39.59 23.76
C LYS A 12 4.64 39.35 22.79
N ASN A 13 4.86 39.47 21.47
CA ASN A 13 3.86 39.26 20.43
C ASN A 13 3.78 37.81 19.96
N SER A 14 4.55 36.90 20.56
CA SER A 14 4.47 35.48 20.27
C SER A 14 3.07 34.92 20.56
N PHE A 15 2.66 33.89 19.81
CA PHE A 15 1.31 33.36 19.87
C PHE A 15 1.31 31.83 19.78
N PRO A 16 0.44 31.15 20.53
CA PRO A 16 0.33 29.70 20.49
C PRO A 16 -0.46 29.24 19.26
N ILE A 17 -0.03 28.14 18.66
CA ILE A 17 -0.79 27.37 17.68
C ILE A 17 -0.97 25.94 18.20
N ASP A 18 -2.22 25.52 18.28
CA ASP A 18 -2.56 24.13 18.53
C ASP A 18 -2.38 23.31 17.27
N THR A 19 -1.49 22.32 17.34
CA THR A 19 -1.17 21.45 16.23
C THR A 19 -1.05 20.02 16.75
N ARG A 20 -1.45 19.07 15.89
CA ARG A 20 -1.40 17.63 16.18
C ARG A 20 -0.05 17.09 15.69
N ASN A 21 0.52 16.10 16.36
CA ASN A 21 1.86 15.57 16.02
C ASN A 21 1.97 15.02 14.58
N TYR A 22 0.84 14.68 13.95
CA TYR A 22 0.79 14.19 12.57
C TYR A 22 0.49 15.27 11.51
N ALA A 23 0.26 16.52 11.92
CA ALA A 23 0.11 17.62 10.99
C ALA A 23 1.46 17.93 10.31
N THR A 24 1.44 18.34 9.05
CA THR A 24 2.66 18.80 8.35
C THR A 24 2.91 20.28 8.59
N PHE A 25 4.11 20.78 8.30
CA PHE A 25 4.36 22.23 8.33
C PHE A 25 3.54 23.01 7.30
N GLY A 26 3.09 22.37 6.21
CA GLY A 26 2.09 22.95 5.31
C GLY A 26 0.76 23.26 6.01
N HIS A 27 0.25 22.33 6.82
CA HIS A 27 -0.93 22.58 7.65
C HIS A 27 -0.67 23.68 8.69
N LEU A 28 0.56 23.73 9.23
CA LEU A 28 0.93 24.74 10.22
C LEU A 28 0.99 26.16 9.62
N ARG A 29 1.45 26.31 8.37
CA ARG A 29 1.43 27.60 7.64
C ARG A 29 0.02 28.16 7.51
N ILE A 30 -0.95 27.30 7.19
CA ILE A 30 -2.36 27.70 7.10
C ILE A 30 -2.86 28.18 8.47
N ALA A 31 -2.61 27.40 9.53
CA ALA A 31 -3.02 27.76 10.89
C ALA A 31 -2.39 29.07 11.37
N ILE A 32 -1.12 29.33 11.03
CA ILE A 32 -0.42 30.58 11.34
C ILE A 32 -1.05 31.76 10.59
N LYS A 33 -1.36 31.61 9.30
CA LYS A 33 -2.03 32.65 8.51
C LYS A 33 -3.39 32.98 9.08
N ASP A 34 -4.18 31.98 9.45
CA ASP A 34 -5.51 32.16 10.05
C ASP A 34 -5.43 32.84 11.43
N ALA A 35 -4.43 32.52 12.24
CA ALA A 35 -4.23 33.15 13.54
C ALA A 35 -3.75 34.60 13.46
N LYS A 36 -3.08 35.00 12.37
CA LYS A 36 -2.48 36.33 12.17
C LYS A 36 -2.84 36.93 10.81
N GLN A 37 -4.12 36.86 10.43
CA GLN A 37 -4.61 37.32 9.11
C GLN A 37 -4.19 38.76 8.78
N ASN A 38 -4.22 39.66 9.77
CA ASN A 38 -3.83 41.06 9.57
C ASN A 38 -2.33 41.25 9.29
N ALA A 39 -1.47 40.38 9.82
CA ALA A 39 -0.01 40.46 9.60
C ALA A 39 0.41 39.90 8.23
N PHE A 40 -0.45 39.11 7.58
CA PHE A 40 -0.16 38.40 6.33
C PHE A 40 -1.15 38.73 5.21
N ILE A 41 -1.74 39.94 5.24
CA ILE A 41 -2.67 40.40 4.19
C ILE A 41 -1.96 40.35 2.83
N GLY A 42 -2.58 39.64 1.87
CA GLY A 42 -2.05 39.51 0.51
C GLY A 42 -0.88 38.52 0.36
N ILE A 43 -0.52 37.78 1.41
CA ILE A 43 0.52 36.74 1.38
C ILE A 43 -0.14 35.37 1.51
N ASP A 44 0.11 34.48 0.56
CA ASP A 44 -0.39 33.11 0.62
C ASP A 44 0.36 32.28 1.68
N ALA A 45 -0.34 31.33 2.30
CA ALA A 45 0.22 30.58 3.43
C ALA A 45 1.46 29.77 3.02
N ASP A 46 1.49 29.26 1.79
CA ASP A 46 2.64 28.55 1.21
C ASP A 46 3.86 29.45 1.00
N ARG A 47 3.68 30.78 0.96
CA ARG A 47 4.75 31.79 0.87
C ARG A 47 5.31 32.22 2.23
N LEU A 48 4.83 31.64 3.32
CA LEU A 48 5.43 31.78 4.65
C LEU A 48 6.58 30.78 4.80
N THR A 49 7.78 31.29 5.07
CA THR A 49 8.92 30.45 5.46
C THR A 49 8.90 30.25 6.97
N LEU A 50 9.03 29.00 7.41
CA LEU A 50 9.02 28.65 8.84
C LEU A 50 10.41 28.22 9.27
N TRP A 51 10.93 28.82 10.33
CA TRP A 51 12.26 28.56 10.88
C TRP A 51 12.14 27.92 12.26
N ARG A 52 12.79 26.77 12.46
CA ARG A 52 12.89 26.15 13.79
C ARG A 52 13.85 26.93 14.67
N VAL A 53 13.39 27.32 15.86
CA VAL A 53 14.18 28.01 16.88
C VAL A 53 13.90 27.46 18.28
N ASP A 54 14.67 27.92 19.26
CA ASP A 54 14.39 27.68 20.68
C ASP A 54 14.72 28.94 21.48
N ILE A 55 13.76 29.87 21.56
CA ILE A 55 13.94 31.17 22.24
C ILE A 55 13.17 31.14 23.56
N ILE A 56 13.90 31.28 24.66
CA ILE A 56 13.33 31.32 26.01
C ILE A 56 12.59 32.64 26.20
N GLN A 57 11.33 32.58 26.64
CA GLN A 57 10.56 33.77 27.00
C GLN A 57 10.80 34.08 28.48
N THR A 58 11.45 35.21 28.79
CA THR A 58 11.65 35.69 30.17
C THR A 58 10.98 37.06 30.36
N LYS A 59 10.78 37.50 31.61
CA LYS A 59 10.21 38.83 31.87
C LYS A 59 11.12 39.97 31.37
N GLU A 60 12.42 39.71 31.24
CA GLU A 60 13.44 40.70 30.89
C GLU A 60 13.61 40.89 29.38
N ASN A 61 13.20 39.91 28.55
CA ASN A 61 13.43 39.94 27.09
C ASN A 61 12.18 40.23 26.25
N GLN A 62 11.06 40.59 26.89
CA GLN A 62 9.77 40.77 26.22
C GLN A 62 9.78 41.82 25.10
N GLU A 63 10.64 42.83 25.19
CA GLU A 63 10.73 43.94 24.22
C GLU A 63 11.80 43.73 23.14
N VAL A 64 12.56 42.63 23.21
CA VAL A 64 13.61 42.32 22.22
C VAL A 64 12.95 41.96 20.88
N ILE A 65 13.34 42.68 19.83
CA ILE A 65 12.93 42.39 18.44
C ILE A 65 13.91 41.37 17.86
N VAL A 66 13.39 40.24 17.37
CA VAL A 66 14.22 39.18 16.78
C VAL A 66 14.46 39.50 15.30
N LYS A 67 15.71 39.86 14.95
CA LYS A 67 16.11 40.24 13.57
C LYS A 67 16.95 39.20 12.84
N GLU A 68 17.54 38.22 13.54
CA GLU A 68 18.50 37.27 12.98
C GLU A 68 18.36 35.90 13.66
N TYR A 69 18.37 34.80 12.88
CA TYR A 69 18.10 33.44 13.37
C TYR A 69 19.18 32.46 12.92
N LYS A 70 19.62 31.57 13.82
CA LYS A 70 20.45 30.39 13.52
C LYS A 70 19.59 29.13 13.53
N GLY A 71 18.56 29.11 12.68
CA GLY A 71 17.55 28.04 12.64
C GLY A 71 17.66 27.11 11.44
N VAL A 72 16.94 25.99 11.50
CA VAL A 72 16.74 25.07 10.35
C VAL A 72 15.40 25.43 9.69
N GLU A 73 15.39 25.57 8.37
CA GLU A 73 14.16 25.80 7.59
C GLU A 73 13.26 24.55 7.66
N LEU A 74 11.96 24.76 7.87
CA LEU A 74 10.96 23.70 7.99
C LEU A 74 10.13 23.59 6.72
N HIS A 75 10.25 22.47 6.01
CA HIS A 75 9.62 22.28 4.71
C HIS A 75 8.17 21.74 4.83
N SER A 76 7.30 22.15 3.90
CA SER A 76 5.85 21.89 3.96
C SER A 76 5.45 20.42 4.01
N PHE A 77 6.28 19.51 3.48
CA PHE A 77 6.03 18.06 3.46
C PHE A 77 6.46 17.34 4.74
N GLU A 78 7.23 18.00 5.60
CA GLU A 78 7.72 17.40 6.84
C GLU A 78 6.65 17.46 7.93
N SER A 79 6.62 16.45 8.79
CA SER A 79 5.68 16.37 9.91
C SER A 79 6.14 17.25 11.07
N VAL A 80 5.20 17.95 11.73
CA VAL A 80 5.49 18.70 12.96
C VAL A 80 6.06 17.77 14.03
N GLY A 81 5.54 16.54 14.14
CA GLY A 81 5.99 15.54 15.11
C GLY A 81 7.39 14.97 14.88
N SER A 82 8.00 15.15 13.70
CA SER A 82 9.41 14.73 13.53
C SER A 82 10.39 15.74 14.14
N TYR A 83 9.97 16.99 14.34
CA TYR A 83 10.82 18.08 14.86
C TYR A 83 10.50 18.46 16.30
N PHE A 84 9.29 18.15 16.77
CA PHE A 84 8.80 18.47 18.11
C PHE A 84 8.19 17.21 18.75
N GLN A 85 9.05 16.32 19.28
CA GLN A 85 8.65 15.03 19.87
C GLN A 85 8.36 15.07 21.38
N GLU A 86 8.72 16.15 22.06
CA GLU A 86 8.60 16.26 23.53
C GLU A 86 7.22 16.82 23.95
N THR A 87 6.70 16.33 25.07
CA THR A 87 5.53 16.90 25.75
C THR A 87 5.76 18.39 26.08
N PRO A 88 4.73 19.25 25.97
CA PRO A 88 4.92 20.70 25.95
C PRO A 88 5.07 21.25 27.38
N THR A 89 6.26 21.15 27.97
CA THR A 89 6.59 21.83 29.23
C THR A 89 7.34 23.14 29.03
N SER A 90 7.88 23.41 27.83
CA SER A 90 8.55 24.69 27.55
C SER A 90 7.62 25.70 26.86
N THR A 91 7.47 26.87 27.48
CA THR A 91 6.80 28.05 26.90
C THR A 91 7.70 28.81 25.91
N ASN A 92 8.73 28.16 25.38
CA ASN A 92 9.70 28.79 24.47
C ASN A 92 9.07 29.01 23.09
N ILE A 93 9.49 30.07 22.39
CA ILE A 93 9.16 30.26 20.98
C ILE A 93 9.96 29.21 20.20
N ARG A 94 9.23 28.40 19.42
CA ARG A 94 9.77 27.26 18.70
C ARG A 94 9.83 27.48 17.18
N ILE A 95 9.09 28.47 16.68
CA ILE A 95 9.00 28.79 15.25
C ILE A 95 9.04 30.30 15.03
N ILE A 96 9.85 30.74 14.06
CA ILE A 96 9.79 32.09 13.49
C ILE A 96 9.17 32.01 12.09
N VAL A 97 8.28 32.96 11.79
CA VAL A 97 7.53 33.05 10.54
C VAL A 97 8.05 34.23 9.73
N GLU A 98 8.63 33.93 8.57
CA GLU A 98 9.14 34.93 7.64
C GLU A 98 8.21 35.07 6.42
N PRO A 99 7.63 36.26 6.18
CA PRO A 99 6.89 36.54 4.96
C PRO A 99 7.82 36.86 3.79
N LEU A 100 7.74 36.10 2.68
CA LEU A 100 8.50 36.43 1.46
C LEU A 100 7.76 37.54 0.67
N PRO A 101 8.39 38.68 0.33
CA PRO A 101 7.73 39.73 -0.44
C PRO A 101 7.39 39.28 -1.87
N SER A 102 6.27 39.77 -2.39
CA SER A 102 5.87 39.66 -3.79
C SER A 102 6.81 40.44 -4.71
N VAL A 103 7.32 39.79 -5.76
CA VAL A 103 8.07 40.42 -6.85
C VAL A 103 7.24 41.58 -7.40
N THR A 104 7.69 42.81 -7.14
CA THR A 104 7.11 44.05 -7.67
C THR A 104 7.27 44.09 -9.19
N THR A 105 6.19 43.91 -9.93
CA THR A 105 6.08 44.41 -11.31
C THR A 105 6.12 45.93 -11.28
N GLU A 106 7.17 46.51 -11.87
CA GLU A 106 7.31 47.95 -12.08
C GLU A 106 6.11 48.51 -12.85
N LYS A 107 5.32 49.38 -12.19
CA LYS A 107 4.35 50.25 -12.85
C LYS A 107 5.07 51.47 -13.43
N GLY A 108 5.41 51.40 -14.71
CA GLY A 108 5.77 52.56 -15.52
C GLY A 108 4.53 53.29 -16.06
N LYS A 109 4.19 54.41 -15.43
CA LYS A 109 3.44 55.60 -15.91
C LYS A 109 2.57 55.47 -17.18
N ARG A 110 1.26 55.69 -17.01
CA ARG A 110 0.45 56.57 -17.90
C ARG A 110 -0.62 57.30 -17.07
N SER A 111 -0.98 58.46 -17.60
CA SER A 111 -1.44 59.69 -16.97
C SER A 111 -2.90 59.73 -16.49
N LEU A 112 -3.15 60.71 -15.62
CA LEU A 112 -4.41 61.32 -15.17
C LEU A 112 -5.45 61.57 -16.28
N VAL A 113 -6.68 61.89 -15.85
CA VAL A 113 -7.93 62.23 -16.57
C VAL A 113 -8.86 60.99 -16.66
N ASP A 114 -10.07 60.89 -16.10
CA ASP A 114 -11.05 61.84 -15.58
C ASP A 114 -11.88 61.20 -14.47
N SER A 115 -12.37 62.03 -13.54
CA SER A 115 -13.51 61.70 -12.69
C SER A 115 -14.78 62.19 -13.38
N ASP A 116 -15.71 61.28 -13.72
CA ASP A 116 -17.11 61.68 -13.75
C ASP A 116 -18.09 60.53 -13.45
N LYS A 117 -19.12 60.89 -12.69
CA LYS A 117 -20.21 60.03 -12.24
C LYS A 117 -21.18 59.77 -13.39
N GLY A 118 -21.66 58.54 -13.55
CA GLY A 118 -22.85 58.31 -14.38
C GLY A 118 -23.25 56.86 -14.65
N GLN A 119 -24.33 56.44 -13.98
CA GLN A 119 -25.42 55.59 -14.49
C GLN A 119 -25.20 54.10 -14.82
N ASN A 120 -25.91 53.28 -14.04
CA ASN A 120 -26.75 52.15 -14.46
C ASN A 120 -26.47 51.52 -15.84
N SER A 121 -25.80 50.38 -15.84
CA SER A 121 -26.24 49.25 -16.65
C SER A 121 -25.90 47.93 -15.94
N LYS A 122 -26.93 47.08 -15.75
CA LYS A 122 -26.79 45.67 -15.42
C LYS A 122 -26.09 44.99 -16.60
N ARG A 123 -24.76 45.00 -16.62
CA ARG A 123 -23.99 44.17 -17.55
C ARG A 123 -23.71 42.86 -16.83
N ALA A 124 -24.29 41.77 -17.34
CA ALA A 124 -23.98 40.42 -16.90
C ALA A 124 -22.46 40.27 -16.83
N LYS A 125 -21.93 39.87 -15.66
CA LYS A 125 -20.52 39.51 -15.53
C LYS A 125 -20.31 38.32 -16.46
N PHE A 126 -19.61 38.54 -17.57
CA PHE A 126 -19.05 37.47 -18.39
C PHE A 126 -18.30 36.51 -17.45
N ALA A 127 -18.43 35.20 -17.67
CA ALA A 127 -17.51 34.24 -17.06
C ALA A 127 -16.07 34.71 -17.35
N ASP A 128 -15.18 34.64 -16.36
CA ASP A 128 -13.80 35.13 -16.48
C ASP A 128 -13.19 34.68 -17.81
N LEU A 129 -12.69 35.62 -18.63
CA LEU A 129 -12.10 35.34 -19.94
C LEU A 129 -11.01 34.25 -19.87
N ASN A 130 -10.36 34.12 -18.71
CA ASN A 130 -9.38 33.07 -18.41
C ASN A 130 -10.00 31.66 -18.31
N ILE A 131 -11.22 31.51 -17.79
CA ILE A 131 -11.93 30.23 -17.68
C ILE A 131 -12.29 29.70 -19.06
N ILE A 132 -12.83 30.56 -19.92
CA ILE A 132 -13.20 30.20 -21.30
C ILE A 132 -11.96 29.80 -22.10
N SER A 133 -10.89 30.62 -22.03
CA SER A 133 -9.61 30.31 -22.70
C SER A 133 -9.02 28.98 -22.24
N THR A 134 -9.10 28.67 -20.94
CA THR A 134 -8.60 27.40 -20.40
C THR A 134 -9.46 26.23 -20.86
N ALA A 135 -10.78 26.37 -20.88
CA ALA A 135 -11.69 25.35 -21.40
C ALA A 135 -11.41 25.04 -22.87
N HIS A 136 -11.20 26.07 -23.70
CA HIS A 136 -10.83 25.90 -25.11
C HIS A 136 -9.50 25.17 -25.27
N LYS A 137 -8.46 25.50 -24.48
CA LYS A 137 -7.16 24.80 -24.53
C LYS A 137 -7.28 23.31 -24.18
N ILE A 138 -8.02 22.98 -23.11
CA ILE A 138 -8.23 21.58 -22.71
C ILE A 138 -8.96 20.84 -23.83
N MET A 139 -10.02 21.43 -24.38
CA MET A 139 -10.84 20.83 -25.43
C MET A 139 -10.10 20.70 -26.76
N GLU A 140 -9.25 21.66 -27.13
CA GLU A 140 -8.38 21.55 -28.30
C GLU A 140 -7.42 20.36 -28.16
N GLY A 141 -6.87 20.15 -26.96
CA GLY A 141 -6.07 18.97 -26.64
C GLY A 141 -6.88 17.68 -26.77
N ILE A 142 -8.11 17.66 -26.26
CA ILE A 142 -8.99 16.49 -26.33
C ILE A 142 -9.36 16.16 -27.78
N MET A 143 -9.64 17.17 -28.61
CA MET A 143 -10.03 16.96 -30.02
C MET A 143 -8.90 16.41 -30.89
N LYS A 144 -7.64 16.53 -30.47
CA LYS A 144 -6.48 15.92 -31.13
C LYS A 144 -6.30 14.43 -30.81
N LEU A 145 -7.06 13.90 -29.85
CA LEU A 145 -6.98 12.50 -29.47
C LEU A 145 -7.62 11.57 -30.52
N ASP A 146 -7.23 10.30 -30.48
CA ASP A 146 -7.77 9.23 -31.32
C ASP A 146 -9.24 8.92 -30.94
N GLU A 147 -10.09 8.69 -31.94
CA GLU A 147 -11.49 8.28 -31.80
C GLU A 147 -11.64 6.75 -31.64
N ASN A 148 -10.58 5.98 -31.87
CA ASN A 148 -10.59 4.54 -31.77
C ASN A 148 -10.42 4.08 -30.31
N GLU A 149 -11.45 3.43 -29.76
CA GLU A 149 -11.43 2.88 -28.40
C GLU A 149 -10.32 1.84 -28.15
N SER A 150 -9.83 1.17 -29.21
CA SER A 150 -8.72 0.23 -29.10
C SER A 150 -7.41 0.92 -28.69
N THR A 151 -7.24 2.20 -29.01
CA THR A 151 -6.06 2.98 -28.63
C THR A 151 -5.93 3.11 -27.11
N TYR A 152 -7.05 3.26 -26.39
CA TYR A 152 -7.10 3.40 -24.94
C TYR A 152 -7.17 2.07 -24.19
N SER A 153 -7.59 1.00 -24.88
CA SER A 153 -7.68 -0.33 -24.27
C SER A 153 -6.45 -1.21 -24.49
N ASN A 154 -5.57 -0.83 -25.42
CA ASN A 154 -4.34 -1.55 -25.73
C ASN A 154 -3.21 -1.20 -24.74
N PRO A 155 -2.70 -2.16 -23.94
CA PRO A 155 -1.64 -1.93 -22.96
C PRO A 155 -0.31 -1.40 -23.51
N LYS A 156 -0.06 -1.57 -24.82
CA LYS A 156 1.15 -1.07 -25.49
C LYS A 156 1.16 0.45 -25.65
N ASN A 157 -0.01 1.07 -25.56
CA ASN A 157 -0.15 2.50 -25.78
C ASN A 157 0.01 3.25 -24.47
N PHE A 158 1.00 4.15 -24.43
CA PHE A 158 1.20 5.11 -23.35
C PHE A 158 0.83 6.49 -23.86
N LEU A 159 -0.33 6.97 -23.45
CA LEU A 159 -0.94 8.20 -23.94
C LEU A 159 -0.68 9.34 -22.95
N SER A 160 -0.38 10.53 -23.47
CA SER A 160 -0.46 11.76 -22.70
C SER A 160 -1.83 12.39 -22.96
N LEU A 161 -2.69 12.43 -21.94
CA LEU A 161 -4.08 12.88 -22.06
C LEU A 161 -4.28 14.21 -21.35
N PRO A 162 -5.02 15.17 -21.94
CA PRO A 162 -5.45 16.36 -21.21
C PRO A 162 -6.31 15.94 -20.02
N TYR A 163 -6.13 16.62 -18.89
CA TYR A 163 -6.95 16.37 -17.70
C TYR A 163 -8.34 16.98 -17.90
N PRO A 164 -9.43 16.19 -17.91
CA PRO A 164 -10.75 16.64 -18.39
C PRO A 164 -11.55 17.39 -17.31
N TYR A 165 -10.90 18.33 -16.62
CA TYR A 165 -11.51 19.16 -15.59
C TYR A 165 -10.92 20.57 -15.57
N LEU A 166 -11.79 21.58 -15.46
CA LEU A 166 -11.42 22.99 -15.59
C LEU A 166 -10.94 23.61 -14.27
N GLY A 167 -11.42 23.13 -13.13
CA GLY A 167 -11.15 23.75 -11.83
C GLY A 167 -9.67 23.68 -11.43
N GLU A 168 -9.23 24.63 -10.61
CA GLU A 168 -7.83 24.77 -10.19
C GLU A 168 -7.40 23.70 -9.17
N LYS A 169 -8.34 23.19 -8.37
CA LYS A 169 -8.08 22.15 -7.38
C LYS A 169 -8.03 20.77 -8.04
N LEU A 170 -6.85 20.40 -8.51
CA LEU A 170 -6.57 19.12 -9.15
C LEU A 170 -6.18 18.03 -8.12
N PRO A 171 -6.53 16.75 -8.33
CA PRO A 171 -6.17 15.65 -7.43
C PRO A 171 -4.73 15.17 -7.62
N ILE A 172 -3.77 16.04 -7.28
CA ILE A 172 -2.32 15.80 -7.41
C ILE A 172 -1.80 14.67 -6.50
N ASP A 173 -2.57 14.27 -5.49
CA ASP A 173 -2.28 13.11 -4.64
C ASP A 173 -2.44 11.77 -5.39
N ARG A 174 -3.19 11.77 -6.50
CA ARG A 174 -3.50 10.57 -7.28
C ARG A 174 -2.96 10.63 -8.71
N PHE A 175 -2.75 11.81 -9.25
CA PHE A 175 -2.32 12.02 -10.63
C PHE A 175 -1.03 12.85 -10.66
N ALA A 176 -0.05 12.38 -11.45
CA ALA A 176 1.07 13.22 -11.87
C ALA A 176 0.61 14.08 -13.06
N ILE A 177 -0.02 15.22 -12.76
CA ILE A 177 -0.50 16.20 -13.75
C ILE A 177 0.61 17.22 -13.98
N ASP A 178 1.01 17.41 -15.24
CA ASP A 178 2.03 18.39 -15.59
C ASP A 178 1.50 19.84 -15.62
N ASN A 179 2.40 20.80 -15.82
CA ASN A 179 2.04 22.23 -15.88
C ASN A 179 1.10 22.56 -17.05
N ASN A 180 1.04 21.72 -18.08
CA ASN A 180 0.15 21.87 -19.23
C ASN A 180 -1.21 21.19 -19.00
N ARG A 181 -1.46 20.66 -17.80
CA ARG A 181 -2.65 19.89 -17.41
C ARG A 181 -2.79 18.56 -18.17
N TYR A 182 -1.70 17.86 -18.44
CA TYR A 182 -1.72 16.51 -19.01
C TYR A 182 -1.33 15.47 -17.96
N PHE A 183 -1.87 14.26 -18.09
CA PHE A 183 -1.50 13.11 -17.30
C PHE A 183 -1.19 11.91 -18.21
N ASN A 184 -0.29 11.04 -17.75
CA ASN A 184 0.05 9.82 -18.48
C ASN A 184 -0.97 8.71 -18.21
N PHE A 185 -1.45 8.08 -19.27
CA PHE A 185 -2.36 6.95 -19.22
C PHE A 185 -1.79 5.78 -20.04
N MET A 186 -1.48 4.69 -19.35
CA MET A 186 -1.23 3.41 -20.01
C MET A 186 -2.57 2.79 -20.39
N GLY A 187 -2.71 2.32 -21.63
CA GLY A 187 -3.93 1.68 -22.09
C GLY A 187 -4.34 0.50 -21.21
N ARG A 188 -5.64 0.36 -20.93
CA ARG A 188 -6.18 -0.63 -19.98
C ARG A 188 -7.23 -1.48 -20.64
N LYS A 189 -7.14 -2.81 -20.55
CA LYS A 189 -8.15 -3.69 -21.16
C LYS A 189 -9.57 -3.40 -20.65
N GLU A 190 -9.68 -3.10 -19.35
CA GLU A 190 -10.94 -2.73 -18.71
C GLU A 190 -11.54 -1.41 -19.23
N PHE A 191 -10.77 -0.55 -19.91
CA PHE A 191 -11.32 0.64 -20.56
C PHE A 191 -12.48 0.27 -21.49
N ARG A 192 -12.27 -0.74 -22.33
CA ARG A 192 -13.28 -1.20 -23.29
C ARG A 192 -14.52 -1.74 -22.60
N ASN A 193 -14.34 -2.58 -21.57
CA ASN A 193 -15.45 -3.14 -20.79
C ASN A 193 -16.32 -2.04 -20.14
N ILE A 194 -15.68 -1.03 -19.54
CA ILE A 194 -16.41 0.09 -18.94
C ILE A 194 -17.11 0.92 -20.02
N LEU A 195 -16.45 1.23 -21.13
CA LEU A 195 -17.03 2.01 -22.23
C LEU A 195 -18.24 1.28 -22.87
N GLU A 196 -18.11 -0.01 -23.16
CA GLU A 196 -19.21 -0.85 -23.67
C GLU A 196 -20.39 -0.85 -22.69
N THR A 197 -20.13 -0.86 -21.38
CA THR A 197 -21.16 -0.79 -20.35
C THR A 197 -21.81 0.59 -20.27
N ILE A 198 -21.05 1.67 -20.43
CA ILE A 198 -21.58 3.04 -20.54
C ILE A 198 -22.50 3.15 -21.77
N ASN A 199 -22.12 2.55 -22.90
CA ASN A 199 -22.92 2.54 -24.13
C ASN A 199 -24.22 1.74 -24.00
N LYS A 200 -24.36 0.88 -22.99
CA LYS A 200 -25.64 0.20 -22.67
C LYS A 200 -26.62 1.09 -21.92
N LEU A 201 -26.18 2.25 -21.40
CA LEU A 201 -27.07 3.17 -20.70
C LEU A 201 -28.08 3.79 -21.67
N ARG A 202 -29.37 3.81 -21.29
CA ARG A 202 -30.47 4.29 -22.13
C ARG A 202 -31.53 4.97 -21.27
N SER A 203 -32.02 6.12 -21.74
CA SER A 203 -33.15 6.83 -21.11
C SER A 203 -34.47 6.09 -21.31
N GLY A 204 -35.38 6.20 -20.34
CA GLY A 204 -36.74 5.64 -20.43
C GLY A 204 -36.81 4.20 -19.91
N THR A 205 -36.50 3.22 -20.76
CA THR A 205 -36.69 1.78 -20.45
C THR A 205 -35.41 1.06 -20.03
N GLY A 206 -34.27 1.75 -19.97
CA GLY A 206 -32.97 1.16 -19.70
C GLY A 206 -32.33 1.64 -18.40
N TYR A 207 -31.13 1.11 -18.14
CA TYR A 207 -30.29 1.55 -17.03
C TYR A 207 -29.75 2.96 -17.31
N MET A 208 -29.82 3.85 -16.32
CA MET A 208 -29.26 5.20 -16.40
C MET A 208 -28.02 5.38 -15.52
N LYS A 209 -27.70 4.39 -14.69
CA LYS A 209 -26.64 4.46 -13.68
C LYS A 209 -25.64 3.31 -13.85
N LEU A 210 -24.36 3.62 -13.66
CA LEU A 210 -23.25 2.65 -13.65
C LEU A 210 -22.38 2.85 -12.41
N PHE A 211 -22.19 1.78 -11.64
CA PHE A 211 -21.27 1.78 -10.49
C PHE A 211 -19.99 1.03 -10.87
N VAL A 212 -18.87 1.72 -10.78
CA VAL A 212 -17.53 1.16 -10.93
C VAL A 212 -16.91 1.08 -9.55
N TYR A 213 -16.64 -0.11 -9.05
CA TYR A 213 -16.10 -0.26 -7.70
C TYR A 213 -15.02 -1.33 -7.65
N GLY A 214 -14.12 -1.23 -6.67
CA GLY A 214 -13.09 -2.25 -6.48
C GLY A 214 -11.83 -1.76 -5.79
N THR A 215 -10.73 -2.47 -6.01
CA THR A 215 -9.45 -2.33 -5.30
C THR A 215 -8.92 -0.89 -5.35
N VAL A 216 -8.45 -0.38 -4.20
CA VAL A 216 -7.78 0.92 -4.12
C VAL A 216 -6.45 0.82 -4.89
N GLY A 217 -6.16 1.81 -5.73
CA GLY A 217 -4.95 1.81 -6.55
C GLY A 217 -5.04 1.05 -7.88
N TYR A 218 -6.18 0.40 -8.19
CA TYR A 218 -6.40 -0.29 -9.48
C TYR A 218 -6.22 0.63 -10.72
N GLY A 219 -6.38 1.95 -10.55
CA GLY A 219 -6.40 2.92 -11.64
C GLY A 219 -7.80 3.31 -12.12
N LYS A 220 -8.86 3.04 -11.34
CA LYS A 220 -10.25 3.40 -11.69
C LYS A 220 -10.39 4.87 -12.10
N SER A 221 -9.83 5.77 -11.31
CA SER A 221 -9.81 7.21 -11.58
C SER A 221 -9.13 7.54 -12.90
N HIS A 222 -8.03 6.87 -13.23
CA HIS A 222 -7.31 7.09 -14.49
C HIS A 222 -8.12 6.59 -15.69
N ILE A 223 -8.77 5.42 -15.56
CA ILE A 223 -9.64 4.89 -16.61
C ILE A 223 -10.85 5.80 -16.82
N LEU A 224 -11.49 6.29 -15.75
CA LEU A 224 -12.61 7.21 -15.85
C LEU A 224 -12.22 8.58 -16.43
N SER A 225 -11.04 9.11 -16.10
CA SER A 225 -10.50 10.31 -16.75
C SER A 225 -10.29 10.08 -18.25
N ALA A 226 -9.68 8.94 -18.64
CA ALA A 226 -9.50 8.61 -20.06
C ALA A 226 -10.85 8.44 -20.78
N ILE A 227 -11.84 7.84 -20.13
CA ILE A 227 -13.21 7.73 -20.66
C ILE A 227 -13.84 9.11 -20.83
N ALA A 228 -13.67 10.02 -19.87
CA ALA A 228 -14.17 11.39 -20.01
C ALA A 228 -13.56 12.08 -21.26
N CYS A 229 -12.25 11.98 -21.47
CA CYS A 229 -11.59 12.47 -22.70
C CYS A 229 -12.18 11.84 -23.97
N PHE A 230 -12.36 10.52 -23.98
CA PHE A 230 -12.93 9.80 -25.13
C PHE A 230 -14.38 10.22 -25.44
N LEU A 231 -15.22 10.35 -24.41
CA LEU A 231 -16.61 10.77 -24.57
C LEU A 231 -16.70 12.21 -25.07
N PHE A 232 -15.86 13.11 -24.56
CA PHE A 232 -15.73 14.47 -25.11
C PHE A 232 -15.29 14.45 -26.57
N ARG A 233 -14.26 13.68 -26.91
CA ARG A 233 -13.72 13.54 -28.28
C ARG A 233 -14.77 13.04 -29.27
N THR A 234 -15.69 12.19 -28.81
CA THR A 234 -16.78 11.62 -29.61
C THR A 234 -18.07 12.46 -29.57
N GLY A 235 -17.97 13.72 -29.15
CA GLY A 235 -19.06 14.71 -29.23
C GLY A 235 -20.10 14.61 -28.13
N ARG A 236 -19.82 13.92 -27.02
CA ARG A 236 -20.75 13.80 -25.88
C ARG A 236 -20.52 14.90 -24.85
N ARG A 237 -21.61 15.38 -24.23
CA ARG A 237 -21.57 16.34 -23.12
C ARG A 237 -21.23 15.64 -21.81
N VAL A 238 -20.01 15.83 -21.31
CA VAL A 238 -19.52 15.16 -20.10
C VAL A 238 -19.40 16.16 -18.95
N VAL A 239 -19.94 15.80 -17.79
CA VAL A 239 -19.75 16.53 -16.53
C VAL A 239 -18.86 15.66 -15.64
N PHE A 240 -17.56 15.92 -15.66
CA PHE A 240 -16.58 15.15 -14.88
C PHE A 240 -16.30 15.82 -13.53
N LEU A 241 -16.57 15.10 -12.45
CA LEU A 241 -16.31 15.50 -11.07
C LEU A 241 -15.25 14.56 -10.48
N PRO A 242 -13.94 14.91 -10.58
CA PRO A 242 -12.85 13.98 -10.29
C PRO A 242 -12.61 13.69 -8.81
N ASP A 243 -13.06 14.56 -7.90
CA ASP A 243 -12.77 14.43 -6.47
C ASP A 243 -13.89 15.00 -5.60
N CYS A 244 -14.69 14.12 -5.03
CA CYS A 244 -15.80 14.55 -4.20
C CYS A 244 -15.40 15.09 -2.83
N ARG A 245 -14.14 14.95 -2.40
CA ARG A 245 -13.62 15.68 -1.23
C ARG A 245 -13.62 17.18 -1.50
N GLN A 246 -13.21 17.59 -2.71
CA GLN A 246 -13.18 18.99 -3.11
C GLN A 246 -14.58 19.52 -3.42
N LEU A 247 -15.42 18.71 -4.07
CA LEU A 247 -16.84 19.01 -4.24
C LEU A 247 -17.55 19.26 -2.91
N ALA A 248 -17.18 18.52 -1.85
CA ALA A 248 -17.79 18.70 -0.53
C ALA A 248 -17.48 20.07 0.09
N VAL A 249 -16.30 20.63 -0.21
CA VAL A 249 -15.83 21.92 0.30
C VAL A 249 -16.48 23.08 -0.45
N ASP A 250 -16.58 22.97 -1.78
CA ASP A 250 -17.09 24.04 -2.64
C ASP A 250 -17.98 23.47 -3.75
N PRO A 251 -19.23 23.09 -3.44
CA PRO A 251 -20.06 22.31 -4.35
C PRO A 251 -20.53 23.11 -5.57
N VAL A 252 -20.66 24.44 -5.46
CA VAL A 252 -21.21 25.29 -6.54
C VAL A 252 -20.16 25.51 -7.61
N ASP A 253 -19.02 26.12 -7.27
CA ASP A 253 -18.02 26.50 -8.27
C ASP A 253 -17.27 25.29 -8.83
N TYR A 254 -17.12 24.23 -8.02
CA TYR A 254 -16.59 22.95 -8.49
C TYR A 254 -17.50 22.32 -9.56
N THR A 255 -18.81 22.34 -9.36
CA THR A 255 -19.76 21.79 -10.35
C THR A 255 -19.85 22.69 -11.59
N LYS A 256 -19.84 24.01 -11.42
CA LYS A 256 -19.78 24.96 -12.54
C LYS A 256 -18.56 24.73 -13.42
N SER A 257 -17.38 24.50 -12.82
CA SER A 257 -16.14 24.22 -13.55
C SER A 257 -16.28 23.02 -14.50
N ALA A 258 -16.94 21.95 -14.06
CA ALA A 258 -17.22 20.79 -14.91
C ALA A 258 -18.24 21.12 -16.02
N LEU A 259 -19.28 21.89 -15.71
CA LEU A 259 -20.30 22.31 -16.68
C LEU A 259 -19.77 23.29 -17.73
N PHE A 260 -18.88 24.20 -17.37
CA PHE A 260 -18.24 25.11 -18.31
C PHE A 260 -17.41 24.35 -19.35
N LEU A 261 -16.71 23.30 -18.93
CA LEU A 261 -16.00 22.43 -19.87
C LEU A 261 -16.98 21.65 -20.76
N ALA A 262 -18.09 21.17 -20.19
CA ALA A 262 -19.14 20.46 -20.92
C ALA A 262 -19.75 21.27 -22.07
N TYR A 263 -19.85 22.59 -21.89
CA TYR A 263 -20.48 23.54 -22.81
C TYR A 263 -19.50 24.58 -23.35
N HIS A 264 -18.22 24.21 -23.52
CA HIS A 264 -17.16 25.14 -23.94
C HIS A 264 -17.45 25.87 -25.29
N ASP A 265 -18.37 25.34 -26.09
CA ASP A 265 -18.79 25.77 -27.42
C ASP A 265 -20.18 26.44 -27.44
N ASP A 266 -20.82 26.63 -26.28
CA ASP A 266 -22.14 27.25 -26.16
C ASP A 266 -22.11 28.40 -25.13
N ASP A 267 -21.86 29.61 -25.62
CA ASP A 267 -21.79 30.83 -24.82
C ASP A 267 -23.10 31.14 -24.07
N ALA A 268 -24.25 30.77 -24.64
CA ALA A 268 -25.53 30.99 -23.98
C ALA A 268 -25.67 30.09 -22.75
N LYS A 269 -25.27 28.82 -22.88
CA LYS A 269 -25.23 27.87 -21.76
C LYS A 269 -24.20 28.27 -20.71
N ILE A 270 -23.01 28.69 -21.12
CA ILE A 270 -21.97 29.21 -20.20
C ILE A 270 -22.54 30.38 -19.38
N ASN A 271 -23.23 31.33 -20.00
CA ASN A 271 -23.83 32.45 -19.29
C ASN A 271 -24.95 32.01 -18.33
N GLU A 272 -25.79 31.05 -18.73
CA GLU A 272 -26.83 30.46 -17.84
C GLU A 272 -26.18 29.79 -16.62
N ILE A 273 -25.13 28.99 -16.83
CA ILE A 273 -24.38 28.31 -15.76
C ILE A 273 -23.71 29.34 -14.83
N ASN A 274 -23.09 30.39 -15.38
CA ASN A 274 -22.41 31.41 -14.59
C ASN A 274 -23.37 32.13 -13.64
N SER A 275 -24.61 32.35 -14.09
CA SER A 275 -25.68 32.99 -13.31
C SER A 275 -26.23 32.15 -12.15
N CYS A 276 -25.89 30.86 -12.04
CA CYS A 276 -26.34 30.02 -10.93
C CYS A 276 -25.67 30.45 -9.62
N GLU A 277 -26.41 30.99 -8.65
CA GLU A 277 -25.83 31.49 -7.39
C GLU A 277 -25.67 30.38 -6.33
N ASN A 278 -26.44 29.31 -6.45
CA ASN A 278 -26.44 28.18 -5.52
C ASN A 278 -26.59 26.84 -6.27
N PHE A 279 -26.46 25.73 -5.53
CA PHE A 279 -26.51 24.39 -6.12
C PHE A 279 -27.90 24.04 -6.65
N GLU A 280 -28.97 24.52 -6.02
CA GLU A 280 -30.34 24.34 -6.48
C GLU A 280 -30.55 24.95 -7.88
N ASN A 281 -29.94 26.11 -8.18
CA ASN A 281 -29.96 26.67 -9.54
C ASN A 281 -29.29 25.73 -10.55
N ILE A 282 -28.17 25.10 -10.19
CA ILE A 282 -27.48 24.11 -11.04
C ILE A 282 -28.36 22.89 -11.27
N VAL A 283 -29.02 22.39 -10.22
CA VAL A 283 -29.97 21.27 -10.31
C VAL A 283 -31.09 21.61 -11.30
N ASP A 284 -31.65 22.81 -11.21
CA ASP A 284 -32.74 23.24 -12.09
C ASP A 284 -32.28 23.45 -13.53
N PHE A 285 -31.07 23.99 -13.74
CA PHE A 285 -30.42 23.99 -15.05
C PHE A 285 -30.34 22.58 -15.65
N CYS A 286 -29.80 21.61 -14.90
CA CYS A 286 -29.68 20.23 -15.37
C CYS A 286 -31.05 19.56 -15.63
N LYS A 287 -32.08 19.86 -14.82
CA LYS A 287 -33.44 19.35 -15.04
C LYS A 287 -34.07 19.90 -16.32
N LYS A 288 -33.87 21.18 -16.65
CA LYS A 288 -34.41 21.78 -17.89
C LYS A 288 -33.89 21.06 -19.15
N LEU A 289 -32.72 20.42 -19.07
CA LEU A 289 -32.12 19.67 -20.17
C LEU A 289 -32.74 18.29 -20.39
N GLN A 290 -33.54 17.77 -19.46
CA GLN A 290 -33.99 16.37 -19.46
C GLN A 290 -34.59 15.85 -20.78
N PHE A 291 -35.26 16.73 -21.54
CA PHE A 291 -35.92 16.42 -22.82
C PHE A 291 -35.16 16.97 -24.04
N LYS A 292 -34.08 17.72 -23.84
CA LYS A 292 -33.29 18.36 -24.89
C LYS A 292 -32.03 17.58 -25.21
N GLU A 293 -31.29 17.16 -24.19
CA GLU A 293 -30.03 16.45 -24.32
C GLU A 293 -29.72 15.63 -23.06
N LYS A 294 -28.78 14.69 -23.19
CA LYS A 294 -28.32 13.86 -22.07
C LYS A 294 -26.88 14.15 -21.73
N LEU A 295 -26.65 14.47 -20.46
CA LEU A 295 -25.33 14.65 -19.89
C LEU A 295 -24.77 13.32 -19.39
N TYR A 296 -23.44 13.16 -19.48
CA TYR A 296 -22.70 12.06 -18.88
C TYR A 296 -22.02 12.56 -17.60
N PHE A 297 -22.67 12.37 -16.46
CA PHE A 297 -22.07 12.65 -15.15
C PHE A 297 -21.11 11.53 -14.79
N ILE A 298 -19.82 11.84 -14.73
CA ILE A 298 -18.79 10.92 -14.23
C ILE A 298 -18.30 11.48 -12.90
N VAL A 299 -18.57 10.77 -11.82
CA VAL A 299 -18.30 11.23 -10.46
C VAL A 299 -17.39 10.24 -9.75
N ASP A 300 -16.16 10.67 -9.47
CA ASP A 300 -15.13 9.85 -8.86
C ASP A 300 -14.96 10.16 -7.36
N GLN A 301 -14.38 9.22 -6.61
CA GLN A 301 -14.20 9.31 -5.16
C GLN A 301 -15.49 9.48 -4.36
N MET A 302 -16.56 8.77 -4.74
CA MET A 302 -17.84 8.86 -4.02
C MET A 302 -17.79 8.41 -2.56
N ASN A 303 -16.73 7.73 -2.15
CA ASN A 303 -16.51 7.36 -0.75
C ASN A 303 -16.43 8.57 0.19
N ALA A 304 -15.93 9.71 -0.31
CA ALA A 304 -15.84 10.94 0.46
C ALA A 304 -17.21 11.50 0.89
N LEU A 305 -18.30 11.02 0.26
CA LEU A 305 -19.66 11.41 0.58
C LEU A 305 -20.44 10.31 1.32
N ASP A 306 -19.77 9.28 1.87
CA ASP A 306 -20.44 8.21 2.61
C ASP A 306 -20.85 8.67 4.03
N GLU A 307 -21.91 8.08 4.57
CA GLU A 307 -22.58 8.55 5.81
C GLU A 307 -21.71 8.46 7.07
N LEU A 308 -20.65 7.66 7.05
CA LEU A 308 -19.72 7.46 8.16
C LEU A 308 -18.50 8.40 8.12
N ASP A 309 -18.36 9.22 7.07
CA ASP A 309 -17.38 10.29 7.03
C ASP A 309 -17.99 11.50 7.77
N ASN A 310 -17.78 11.51 9.11
CA ASN A 310 -18.45 12.26 10.20
C ASN A 310 -18.63 13.79 10.06
N THR A 311 -19.03 14.31 8.91
CA THR A 311 -19.18 15.75 8.66
C THR A 311 -20.63 16.20 8.53
N GLY A 312 -21.59 15.31 8.27
CA GLY A 312 -23.00 15.63 8.00
C GLY A 312 -23.26 16.38 6.68
N ILE A 313 -22.29 17.17 6.23
CA ILE A 313 -22.23 17.90 4.95
C ILE A 313 -22.27 16.92 3.76
N SER A 314 -21.64 15.75 3.89
CA SER A 314 -21.55 14.71 2.86
C SER A 314 -22.92 14.25 2.33
N LEU A 315 -23.91 14.04 3.20
CA LEU A 315 -25.22 13.52 2.81
C LEU A 315 -26.04 14.51 1.98
N LYS A 316 -26.03 15.80 2.37
CA LYS A 316 -26.75 16.85 1.63
C LYS A 316 -26.21 16.99 0.22
N ILE A 317 -24.88 17.01 0.08
CA ILE A 317 -24.20 17.14 -1.21
C ILE A 317 -24.47 15.90 -2.08
N LYS A 318 -24.43 14.70 -1.51
CA LYS A 318 -24.81 13.46 -2.21
C LYS A 318 -26.25 13.52 -2.74
N GLN A 319 -27.20 14.02 -1.95
CA GLN A 319 -28.59 14.20 -2.41
C GLN A 319 -28.68 15.23 -3.55
N GLN A 320 -27.92 16.31 -3.47
CA GLN A 320 -27.87 17.34 -4.50
C GLN A 320 -27.30 16.80 -5.83
N ILE A 321 -26.21 16.02 -5.78
CA ILE A 321 -25.64 15.34 -6.96
C ILE A 321 -26.66 14.37 -7.58
N ASN A 322 -27.34 13.58 -6.76
CA ASN A 322 -28.39 12.67 -7.22
C ASN A 322 -29.55 13.43 -7.92
N LYS A 323 -29.92 14.61 -7.40
CA LYS A 323 -30.97 15.45 -8.00
C LYS A 323 -30.54 16.01 -9.35
N MET A 324 -29.30 16.50 -9.49
CA MET A 324 -28.84 17.05 -10.78
C MET A 324 -28.65 15.95 -11.84
N SER A 325 -28.33 14.71 -11.44
CA SER A 325 -28.09 13.60 -12.37
C SER A 325 -29.33 12.75 -12.71
N ASN A 326 -30.49 13.01 -12.08
CA ASN A 326 -31.65 12.10 -12.11
C ASN A 326 -32.18 11.73 -13.52
N TYR A 327 -32.04 12.64 -14.49
CA TYR A 327 -32.51 12.44 -15.88
C TYR A 327 -31.37 12.25 -16.88
N HIS A 328 -30.16 12.04 -16.38
CA HIS A 328 -28.91 11.98 -17.13
C HIS A 328 -28.18 10.66 -16.87
N TYR A 329 -27.13 10.38 -17.64
CA TYR A 329 -26.32 9.19 -17.40
C TYR A 329 -25.37 9.44 -16.24
N TYR A 330 -25.39 8.53 -15.25
CA TYR A 330 -24.67 8.73 -14.00
C TYR A 330 -23.71 7.58 -13.71
N ILE A 331 -22.43 7.84 -13.92
CA ILE A 331 -21.31 6.93 -13.72
C ILE A 331 -20.61 7.31 -12.41
N MET A 332 -20.47 6.37 -11.48
CA MET A 332 -19.88 6.62 -10.17
C MET A 332 -18.74 5.65 -9.87
N SER A 333 -17.68 6.14 -9.22
CA SER A 333 -16.57 5.32 -8.74
C SER A 333 -16.45 5.27 -7.21
N PHE A 334 -16.29 4.06 -6.69
CA PHE A 334 -16.20 3.74 -5.27
C PHE A 334 -15.01 2.83 -4.94
N SER A 335 -14.50 2.91 -3.71
CA SER A 335 -13.60 1.88 -3.17
C SER A 335 -14.41 0.71 -2.64
N ALA A 336 -13.78 -0.45 -2.54
CA ALA A 336 -14.44 -1.68 -2.16
C ALA A 336 -15.07 -1.67 -0.75
N ASN A 337 -14.65 -0.77 0.15
CA ASN A 337 -15.20 -0.62 1.51
C ASN A 337 -16.37 0.36 1.63
N ASN A 338 -16.91 0.90 0.54
CA ASN A 338 -18.08 1.76 0.63
C ASN A 338 -19.28 0.96 1.17
N LYS A 339 -19.73 1.27 2.40
CA LYS A 339 -20.76 0.46 3.08
C LYS A 339 -22.11 0.60 2.41
N THR A 340 -22.45 1.81 1.95
CA THR A 340 -23.69 2.07 1.21
C THR A 340 -23.77 1.18 -0.02
N ILE A 341 -22.71 1.14 -0.84
CA ILE A 341 -22.65 0.29 -2.03
C ILE A 341 -22.69 -1.18 -1.65
N LEU A 342 -21.93 -1.61 -0.64
CA LEU A 342 -21.97 -3.00 -0.19
C LEU A 342 -23.42 -3.40 0.12
N TYR A 343 -24.20 -2.59 0.84
CA TYR A 343 -25.60 -2.90 1.09
C TYR A 343 -26.47 -2.88 -0.19
N LEU A 344 -26.30 -1.89 -1.07
CA LEU A 344 -27.03 -1.81 -2.35
C LEU A 344 -26.73 -2.99 -3.29
N MET A 345 -25.55 -3.59 -3.20
CA MET A 345 -25.20 -4.78 -3.99
C MET A 345 -26.07 -6.01 -3.69
N GLN A 346 -26.75 -6.07 -2.54
CA GLN A 346 -27.70 -7.15 -2.20
C GLN A 346 -29.10 -6.94 -2.78
N LYS A 347 -29.41 -5.72 -3.23
CA LYS A 347 -30.73 -5.37 -3.72
C LYS A 347 -30.77 -5.48 -5.24
N GLN A 348 -31.91 -5.90 -5.78
CA GLN A 348 -32.20 -5.69 -7.19
C GLN A 348 -32.41 -4.18 -7.38
N THR A 349 -31.45 -3.54 -8.04
CA THR A 349 -31.40 -2.10 -8.21
C THR A 349 -31.27 -1.75 -9.69
N GLY A 350 -31.77 -0.57 -10.07
CA GLY A 350 -31.82 -0.10 -11.45
C GLY A 350 -30.49 0.43 -11.98
N GLU A 351 -29.35 -0.18 -11.60
CA GLU A 351 -28.02 0.22 -12.05
C GLU A 351 -27.17 -0.95 -12.57
N LEU A 352 -26.30 -0.64 -13.54
CA LEU A 352 -25.22 -1.53 -13.97
C LEU A 352 -24.06 -1.48 -12.97
N LYS A 353 -23.31 -2.57 -12.83
CA LYS A 353 -22.24 -2.71 -11.83
C LYS A 353 -21.01 -3.36 -12.46
N ILE A 354 -19.83 -2.77 -12.25
CA ILE A 354 -18.53 -3.32 -12.66
C ILE A 354 -17.63 -3.46 -11.43
N LYS A 355 -17.05 -4.66 -11.27
CA LYS A 355 -16.13 -5.02 -10.18
C LYS A 355 -14.70 -5.04 -10.70
N LEU A 356 -13.83 -4.17 -10.19
CA LEU A 356 -12.43 -4.06 -10.59
C LEU A 356 -11.51 -4.49 -9.45
N TYR A 357 -11.23 -5.80 -9.37
CA TYR A 357 -10.39 -6.38 -8.33
C TYR A 357 -8.99 -6.74 -8.84
N GLY A 358 -8.00 -6.64 -7.95
CA GLY A 358 -6.60 -6.97 -8.23
C GLY A 358 -5.84 -5.79 -8.83
N GLY A 359 -4.98 -6.08 -9.80
CA GLY A 359 -4.13 -5.11 -10.48
C GLY A 359 -4.10 -5.32 -11.99
N PHE A 360 -2.95 -5.06 -12.61
CA PHE A 360 -2.71 -5.34 -14.01
C PHE A 360 -2.84 -6.84 -14.33
N ASN A 361 -3.40 -7.15 -15.50
CA ASN A 361 -3.32 -8.51 -16.07
C ASN A 361 -1.89 -8.80 -16.60
N GLU A 362 -1.62 -10.03 -17.07
CA GLU A 362 -0.26 -10.40 -17.50
C GLU A 362 0.29 -9.54 -18.64
N GLU A 363 -0.53 -9.23 -19.65
CA GLU A 363 -0.12 -8.39 -20.77
C GLU A 363 0.12 -6.94 -20.32
N GLU A 364 -0.76 -6.41 -19.48
CA GLU A 364 -0.55 -5.08 -18.86
C GLU A 364 0.74 -5.04 -18.03
N MET A 365 1.02 -6.08 -17.24
CA MET A 365 2.28 -6.14 -16.50
C MET A 365 3.50 -6.17 -17.42
N GLU A 366 3.44 -6.96 -18.51
CA GLU A 366 4.55 -7.07 -19.45
C GLU A 366 4.91 -5.72 -20.09
N GLU A 367 3.90 -4.98 -20.56
CA GLU A 367 4.12 -3.65 -21.16
C GLU A 367 4.55 -2.61 -20.11
N TRP A 368 4.06 -2.72 -18.87
CA TRP A 368 4.53 -1.88 -17.77
C TRP A 368 6.03 -2.11 -17.49
N TRP A 369 6.50 -3.36 -17.46
CA TRP A 369 7.93 -3.67 -17.30
C TRP A 369 8.79 -3.13 -18.44
N LYS A 370 8.29 -3.13 -19.68
CA LYS A 370 9.03 -2.59 -20.85
C LYS A 370 9.16 -1.06 -20.78
N LYS A 371 8.17 -0.37 -20.21
CA LYS A 371 8.13 1.09 -20.18
C LYS A 371 9.12 1.70 -19.19
N TYR A 372 9.26 1.10 -18.01
CA TYR A 372 9.98 1.70 -16.89
C TYR A 372 11.35 1.06 -16.68
N SER A 373 12.38 1.89 -16.59
CA SER A 373 13.74 1.47 -16.28
C SER A 373 13.87 1.13 -14.79
N LEU A 374 13.82 -0.15 -14.46
CA LEU A 374 14.01 -0.68 -13.11
C LEU A 374 15.38 -1.39 -13.00
N PRO A 375 15.90 -1.63 -11.79
CA PRO A 375 17.09 -2.45 -11.61
C PRO A 375 16.96 -3.79 -12.33
N ALA A 376 18.08 -4.35 -12.80
CA ALA A 376 18.07 -5.67 -13.44
C ALA A 376 17.51 -6.70 -12.46
N MET A 377 16.44 -7.39 -12.87
CA MET A 377 15.75 -8.40 -12.07
C MET A 377 15.60 -9.68 -12.88
N ASN A 378 15.90 -10.82 -12.24
CA ASN A 378 15.59 -12.14 -12.78
C ASN A 378 14.08 -12.45 -12.66
N ASP A 379 13.65 -13.56 -13.27
CA ASP A 379 12.23 -13.92 -13.30
C ASP A 379 11.65 -14.18 -11.90
N GLN A 380 12.43 -14.75 -10.98
CA GLN A 380 11.97 -15.00 -9.61
C GLN A 380 11.77 -13.68 -8.84
N GLU A 381 12.66 -12.71 -9.02
CA GLU A 381 12.55 -11.37 -8.43
C GLU A 381 11.32 -10.62 -8.96
N LYS A 382 11.06 -10.71 -10.27
CA LYS A 382 9.83 -10.16 -10.88
C LYS A 382 8.57 -10.81 -10.31
N GLU A 383 8.57 -12.13 -10.11
CA GLU A 383 7.44 -12.83 -9.49
C GLU A 383 7.23 -12.42 -8.02
N ARG A 384 8.31 -12.14 -7.27
CA ARG A 384 8.22 -11.58 -5.91
C ARG A 384 7.55 -10.20 -5.90
N ILE A 385 7.91 -9.33 -6.86
CA ILE A 385 7.26 -8.02 -7.01
C ILE A 385 5.78 -8.17 -7.38
N LYS A 386 5.46 -9.03 -8.36
CA LYS A 386 4.08 -9.28 -8.77
C LYS A 386 3.23 -9.80 -7.61
N ASP A 387 3.74 -10.73 -6.80
CA ASP A 387 3.03 -11.25 -5.63
C ASP A 387 2.82 -10.17 -4.58
N ILE A 388 3.88 -9.51 -4.10
CA ILE A 388 3.77 -8.56 -2.97
C ILE A 388 2.90 -7.34 -3.30
N THR A 389 2.92 -6.89 -4.55
CA THR A 389 2.12 -5.74 -5.03
C THR A 389 0.72 -6.14 -5.51
N GLY A 390 0.48 -7.43 -5.80
CA GLY A 390 -0.74 -7.87 -6.48
C GLY A 390 -0.92 -7.24 -7.85
N LYS A 391 0.19 -6.78 -8.47
CA LYS A 391 0.21 -6.05 -9.75
C LYS A 391 -0.56 -4.73 -9.72
N ILE A 392 -0.80 -4.17 -8.53
CA ILE A 392 -1.61 -2.97 -8.38
C ILE A 392 -0.78 -1.75 -8.82
N PRO A 393 -1.28 -0.93 -9.77
CA PRO A 393 -0.53 0.21 -10.30
C PRO A 393 0.01 1.16 -9.20
N LEU A 394 -0.83 1.50 -8.22
CA LEU A 394 -0.41 2.34 -7.09
C LEU A 394 0.78 1.75 -6.31
N PHE A 395 0.78 0.44 -6.08
CA PHE A 395 1.84 -0.23 -5.32
C PHE A 395 3.11 -0.39 -6.15
N LEU A 396 2.96 -0.64 -7.45
CA LEU A 396 4.06 -0.69 -8.40
C LEU A 396 4.77 0.66 -8.54
N ASN A 397 4.02 1.77 -8.46
CA ASN A 397 4.60 3.12 -8.53
C ASN A 397 5.62 3.41 -7.43
N PHE A 398 5.53 2.74 -6.26
CA PHE A 398 6.54 2.90 -5.21
C PHE A 398 7.94 2.45 -5.65
N LEU A 399 8.04 1.56 -6.65
CA LEU A 399 9.33 1.18 -7.26
C LEU A 399 9.92 2.28 -8.15
N LEU A 400 9.10 3.25 -8.57
CA LEU A 400 9.50 4.33 -9.46
C LEU A 400 9.92 5.60 -8.71
N GLU A 401 9.70 5.68 -7.40
CA GLU A 401 9.96 6.88 -6.60
C GLU A 401 11.47 7.20 -6.45
N TYR A 402 12.32 6.17 -6.47
CA TYR A 402 13.77 6.33 -6.29
C TYR A 402 14.56 5.48 -7.27
N SER A 403 15.72 6.00 -7.72
CA SER A 403 16.70 5.19 -8.43
C SER A 403 17.38 4.24 -7.44
N HIS A 404 16.89 3.01 -7.37
CA HIS A 404 17.47 1.99 -6.51
C HIS A 404 18.72 1.39 -7.18
N LYS A 405 19.76 1.14 -6.38
CA LYS A 405 21.04 0.59 -6.88
C LYS A 405 20.93 -0.88 -7.29
N ASN A 406 20.09 -1.65 -6.62
CA ASN A 406 19.86 -3.07 -6.85
C ASN A 406 18.42 -3.47 -6.45
N PHE A 407 18.07 -4.73 -6.71
CA PHE A 407 16.75 -5.29 -6.38
C PHE A 407 16.46 -5.30 -4.87
N GLU A 408 17.41 -5.69 -4.02
CA GLU A 408 17.16 -5.83 -2.58
C GLU A 408 16.82 -4.48 -1.92
N ASP A 409 17.51 -3.40 -2.31
CA ASP A 409 17.22 -2.04 -1.85
C ASP A 409 15.81 -1.60 -2.29
N ALA A 410 15.45 -1.86 -3.56
CA ALA A 410 14.12 -1.55 -4.09
C ALA A 410 13.02 -2.36 -3.39
N PHE A 411 13.26 -3.65 -3.17
CA PHE A 411 12.32 -4.56 -2.55
C PHE A 411 12.11 -4.22 -1.06
N ALA A 412 13.18 -3.88 -0.33
CA ALA A 412 13.09 -3.44 1.06
C ALA A 412 12.28 -2.15 1.19
N TYR A 413 12.53 -1.16 0.34
CA TYR A 413 11.78 0.09 0.30
C TYR A 413 10.29 -0.14 -0.01
N LEU A 414 10.00 -0.93 -1.05
CA LEU A 414 8.64 -1.31 -1.42
C LEU A 414 7.92 -2.00 -0.25
N LYS A 415 8.55 -2.99 0.39
CA LYS A 415 7.97 -3.70 1.53
C LYS A 415 7.71 -2.76 2.69
N GLN A 416 8.61 -1.82 2.98
CA GLN A 416 8.41 -0.82 4.05
C GLN A 416 7.20 0.07 3.78
N LYS A 417 7.08 0.63 2.56
CA LYS A 417 5.95 1.48 2.17
C LYS A 417 4.62 0.74 2.18
N LEU A 418 4.60 -0.48 1.65
CA LEU A 418 3.38 -1.28 1.64
C LEU A 418 2.97 -1.70 3.05
N LYS A 419 3.93 -2.06 3.91
CA LYS A 419 3.67 -2.45 5.30
C LYS A 419 2.96 -1.32 6.08
N SER A 420 3.38 -0.07 5.92
CA SER A 420 2.73 1.07 6.61
C SER A 420 1.29 1.32 6.14
N ILE A 421 0.98 1.05 4.87
CA ILE A 421 -0.34 1.30 4.26
C ILE A 421 -1.30 0.10 4.46
N ILE A 422 -0.77 -1.11 4.60
CA ILE A 422 -1.55 -2.35 4.60
C ILE A 422 -1.67 -2.97 6.00
N GLN A 423 -0.54 -3.19 6.67
CA GLN A 423 -0.54 -4.04 7.87
C GLN A 423 -1.35 -3.41 8.99
N LYS A 424 -1.06 -2.14 9.33
CA LYS A 424 -1.73 -1.45 10.42
C LYS A 424 -3.26 -1.40 10.25
N PRO A 425 -3.83 -0.98 9.11
CA PRO A 425 -5.28 -0.99 8.93
C PRO A 425 -5.92 -2.38 9.01
N ILE A 426 -5.24 -3.42 8.51
CA ILE A 426 -5.76 -4.81 8.56
C ILE A 426 -5.77 -5.34 9.98
N THR A 427 -4.70 -5.11 10.73
CA THR A 427 -4.60 -5.57 12.12
C THR A 427 -5.59 -4.82 12.99
N GLU A 428 -5.70 -3.49 12.85
CA GLU A 428 -6.69 -2.67 13.57
C GLU A 428 -8.13 -3.13 13.29
N TYR A 429 -8.45 -3.42 12.02
CA TYR A 429 -9.76 -3.97 11.67
C TYR A 429 -10.04 -5.29 12.39
N SER A 430 -9.07 -6.20 12.40
CA SER A 430 -9.20 -7.52 13.00
C SER A 430 -9.27 -7.46 14.52
N GLU A 431 -8.52 -6.54 15.14
CA GLU A 431 -8.54 -6.31 16.59
C GLU A 431 -9.90 -5.84 17.08
N ASN A 432 -10.61 -5.02 16.31
CA ASN A 432 -11.97 -4.60 16.63
C ASN A 432 -12.98 -5.77 16.71
N LEU A 433 -12.65 -6.93 16.13
CA LEU A 433 -13.51 -8.12 16.15
C LEU A 433 -13.22 -9.05 17.34
N LEU A 434 -12.10 -8.85 18.06
CA LEU A 434 -11.70 -9.70 19.20
C LEU A 434 -12.68 -9.64 20.38
N GLY A 435 -13.42 -8.54 20.55
CA GLY A 435 -14.35 -8.35 21.66
C GLY A 435 -15.52 -9.34 21.69
N ASN A 436 -15.77 -10.09 20.61
CA ASN A 436 -16.81 -11.12 20.55
C ASN A 436 -16.24 -12.41 19.96
N LYS A 437 -16.15 -13.47 20.78
CA LYS A 437 -15.59 -14.76 20.39
C LYS A 437 -16.25 -15.37 19.15
N HIS A 438 -17.58 -15.31 19.02
CA HIS A 438 -18.26 -15.85 17.85
C HIS A 438 -17.94 -15.07 16.56
N THR A 439 -17.81 -13.76 16.67
CA THR A 439 -17.39 -12.92 15.53
C THR A 439 -15.94 -13.19 15.18
N TRP A 440 -15.07 -13.34 16.17
CA TRP A 440 -13.66 -13.70 15.99
C TRP A 440 -13.50 -15.05 15.31
N ASP A 441 -14.12 -16.11 15.81
CA ASP A 441 -14.03 -17.47 15.22
C ASP A 441 -14.50 -17.48 13.76
N ARG A 442 -15.54 -16.70 13.46
CA ARG A 442 -16.06 -16.52 12.10
C ARG A 442 -15.07 -15.76 11.22
N HIS A 443 -14.50 -14.66 11.72
CA HIS A 443 -13.45 -13.89 11.06
C HIS A 443 -12.22 -14.77 10.75
N VAL A 444 -11.68 -15.48 11.74
CA VAL A 444 -10.55 -16.39 11.60
C VAL A 444 -10.82 -17.46 10.54
N GLY A 445 -12.00 -18.09 10.60
CA GLY A 445 -12.41 -19.09 9.63
C GLY A 445 -12.52 -18.53 8.20
N LEU A 446 -12.93 -17.27 8.06
CA LEU A 446 -13.03 -16.59 6.78
C LEU A 446 -11.67 -16.12 6.27
N MET A 447 -10.78 -15.64 7.14
CA MET A 447 -9.41 -15.28 6.80
C MET A 447 -8.63 -16.49 6.27
N LEU A 448 -8.82 -17.68 6.88
CA LEU A 448 -8.29 -18.93 6.31
C LEU A 448 -8.78 -19.14 4.87
N SER A 449 -10.08 -18.93 4.60
CA SER A 449 -10.61 -19.05 3.23
C SER A 449 -9.98 -18.03 2.27
N PHE A 450 -9.78 -16.78 2.71
CA PHE A 450 -9.12 -15.75 1.91
C PHE A 450 -7.66 -16.09 1.60
N ILE A 451 -6.83 -16.33 2.61
CA ILE A 451 -5.39 -16.57 2.43
C ILE A 451 -5.07 -17.89 1.72
N THR A 452 -6.07 -18.77 1.58
CA THR A 452 -5.98 -20.03 0.83
C THR A 452 -6.79 -20.03 -0.47
N ASN A 453 -7.36 -18.91 -0.89
CA ASN A 453 -8.20 -18.80 -2.09
C ASN A 453 -9.27 -19.93 -2.20
N THR A 454 -10.03 -20.18 -1.14
CA THR A 454 -11.08 -21.21 -1.10
C THR A 454 -12.47 -20.62 -0.86
N HIS A 455 -13.50 -21.47 -0.92
CA HIS A 455 -14.87 -21.05 -0.60
C HIS A 455 -14.99 -20.52 0.85
N PRO A 456 -15.79 -19.46 1.08
CA PRO A 456 -16.04 -18.94 2.41
C PRO A 456 -16.74 -19.98 3.28
N LYS A 457 -16.52 -19.91 4.60
CA LYS A 457 -17.36 -20.65 5.55
C LYS A 457 -18.78 -20.10 5.52
N LEU A 458 -19.79 -20.96 5.64
CA LEU A 458 -21.20 -20.52 5.72
C LEU A 458 -21.44 -19.59 6.91
N GLY A 459 -22.40 -18.68 6.77
CA GLY A 459 -22.84 -17.79 7.85
C GLY A 459 -21.98 -16.54 8.06
N TYR A 460 -21.01 -16.26 7.17
CA TYR A 460 -20.26 -15.00 7.18
C TYR A 460 -21.16 -13.79 6.87
N ARG A 461 -20.76 -12.64 7.40
CA ARG A 461 -21.36 -11.32 7.23
C ARG A 461 -20.38 -10.41 6.49
N LYS A 462 -20.91 -9.33 5.93
CA LYS A 462 -20.08 -8.34 5.22
C LYS A 462 -19.11 -7.62 6.15
N ASP A 463 -19.47 -7.44 7.42
CA ASP A 463 -18.61 -6.77 8.40
C ASP A 463 -17.63 -7.72 9.08
N ASP A 464 -17.46 -8.95 8.58
CA ASP A 464 -16.45 -9.88 9.11
C ASP A 464 -15.08 -9.74 8.44
N TYR A 465 -14.95 -8.92 7.39
CA TYR A 465 -13.70 -8.72 6.69
C TYR A 465 -13.60 -7.35 6.04
N ASP A 466 -12.37 -6.88 5.87
CA ASP A 466 -12.09 -5.61 5.22
C ASP A 466 -12.11 -5.75 3.68
N HIS A 467 -13.16 -5.20 3.06
CA HIS A 467 -13.36 -5.25 1.61
C HIS A 467 -12.27 -4.53 0.81
N ARG A 468 -11.46 -3.66 1.42
CA ARG A 468 -10.31 -3.02 0.74
C ARG A 468 -9.26 -4.05 0.33
N TYR A 469 -9.11 -5.09 1.14
CA TYR A 469 -7.99 -6.02 1.08
C TYR A 469 -8.43 -7.44 0.69
N PHE A 470 -9.70 -7.76 0.94
CA PHE A 470 -10.30 -9.08 0.69
C PHE A 470 -11.60 -8.95 -0.09
N TYR A 471 -11.88 -9.88 -0.99
CA TYR A 471 -13.12 -9.87 -1.78
C TYR A 471 -13.55 -11.27 -2.19
N ILE A 472 -14.85 -11.45 -2.41
CA ILE A 472 -15.44 -12.69 -2.91
C ILE A 472 -15.99 -12.42 -4.30
N LYS A 473 -15.59 -13.22 -5.29
CA LYS A 473 -16.08 -13.12 -6.67
C LYS A 473 -17.38 -13.89 -6.85
N ASP A 474 -17.96 -13.79 -8.05
CA ASP A 474 -19.23 -14.45 -8.39
C ASP A 474 -19.12 -15.99 -8.42
N ASP A 475 -17.90 -16.52 -8.47
CA ASP A 475 -17.56 -17.94 -8.30
C ASP A 475 -17.62 -18.42 -6.83
N ASN A 476 -17.97 -17.52 -5.90
CA ASN A 476 -17.96 -17.77 -4.46
C ASN A 476 -16.60 -18.20 -3.91
N ILE A 477 -15.50 -17.74 -4.51
CA ILE A 477 -14.14 -17.95 -4.01
C ILE A 477 -13.67 -16.69 -3.29
N CYS A 478 -13.03 -16.88 -2.15
CA CYS A 478 -12.40 -15.83 -1.37
C CYS A 478 -11.06 -15.44 -1.99
N TYR A 479 -10.76 -14.16 -2.10
CA TYR A 479 -9.48 -13.65 -2.62
C TYR A 479 -8.93 -12.54 -1.73
N TYR A 480 -7.61 -12.43 -1.70
CA TYR A 480 -6.89 -11.25 -1.21
C TYR A 480 -6.35 -10.43 -2.38
N VAL A 481 -6.10 -9.15 -2.14
CA VAL A 481 -5.68 -8.19 -3.17
C VAL A 481 -4.20 -8.33 -3.57
N CYS A 482 -3.29 -8.66 -2.62
CA CYS A 482 -1.87 -8.91 -2.90
C CYS A 482 -1.24 -9.86 -1.87
N GLY A 483 -0.08 -10.41 -2.20
CA GLY A 483 0.68 -11.33 -1.34
C GLY A 483 1.07 -10.73 0.00
N LEU A 484 1.33 -9.42 0.09
CA LEU A 484 1.63 -8.81 1.39
C LEU A 484 0.43 -8.86 2.35
N ILE A 485 -0.80 -8.75 1.84
CA ILE A 485 -2.03 -8.87 2.63
C ILE A 485 -2.16 -10.28 3.20
N ARG A 486 -1.91 -11.29 2.36
CA ARG A 486 -1.87 -12.71 2.77
C ARG A 486 -0.85 -12.92 3.87
N ASP A 487 0.38 -12.46 3.66
CA ASP A 487 1.48 -12.67 4.61
C ASP A 487 1.22 -11.93 5.93
N SER A 488 0.77 -10.66 5.86
CA SER A 488 0.44 -9.86 7.04
C SER A 488 -0.68 -10.46 7.87
N MET A 489 -1.74 -10.97 7.21
CA MET A 489 -2.86 -11.62 7.91
C MET A 489 -2.43 -12.95 8.53
N ALA A 490 -1.65 -13.75 7.80
CA ALA A 490 -1.11 -15.00 8.33
C ALA A 490 -0.15 -14.76 9.52
N GLU A 491 0.73 -13.76 9.46
CA GLU A 491 1.55 -13.34 10.59
C GLU A 491 0.70 -12.94 11.79
N TYR A 492 -0.31 -12.10 11.59
CA TYR A 492 -1.18 -11.63 12.66
C TYR A 492 -1.94 -12.78 13.33
N LEU A 493 -2.54 -13.68 12.56
CA LEU A 493 -3.24 -14.86 13.10
C LEU A 493 -2.29 -15.81 13.83
N PHE A 494 -1.05 -15.91 13.36
CA PHE A 494 0.00 -16.68 14.02
C PHE A 494 0.37 -16.07 15.39
N GLU A 495 0.52 -14.75 15.49
CA GLU A 495 0.75 -14.04 16.75
C GLU A 495 -0.43 -14.17 17.73
N LYS A 496 -1.67 -14.20 17.21
CA LYS A 496 -2.88 -14.48 18.01
C LYS A 496 -3.06 -15.97 18.37
N ARG A 497 -2.08 -16.82 18.03
CA ARG A 497 -2.02 -18.25 18.38
C ARG A 497 -3.09 -19.11 17.70
N GLU A 498 -3.63 -18.67 16.56
CA GLU A 498 -4.61 -19.41 15.76
C GLU A 498 -3.93 -20.52 14.91
N MET A 499 -3.23 -21.44 15.59
CA MET A 499 -2.32 -22.41 14.96
C MET A 499 -3.05 -23.46 14.10
N GLU A 500 -4.32 -23.73 14.39
CA GLU A 500 -5.11 -24.71 13.64
C GLU A 500 -5.20 -24.38 12.15
N ILE A 501 -5.18 -23.09 11.80
CA ILE A 501 -5.19 -22.59 10.43
C ILE A 501 -4.04 -23.19 9.62
N PHE A 502 -2.83 -23.19 10.17
CA PHE A 502 -1.61 -23.57 9.46
C PHE A 502 -1.40 -25.09 9.40
N THR A 503 -2.11 -25.85 10.25
CA THR A 503 -2.22 -27.31 10.12
C THR A 503 -3.40 -27.76 9.25
N ASN A 504 -4.23 -26.82 8.78
CA ASN A 504 -5.38 -27.14 7.97
C ASN A 504 -4.95 -27.59 6.57
N ILE A 505 -5.62 -28.62 6.03
CA ILE A 505 -5.33 -29.13 4.69
C ILE A 505 -5.48 -28.07 3.61
N LYS A 506 -6.39 -27.09 3.78
CA LYS A 506 -6.56 -25.96 2.86
C LYS A 506 -5.32 -25.07 2.79
N TRP A 507 -4.58 -24.94 3.88
CA TRP A 507 -3.32 -24.20 3.90
C TRP A 507 -2.21 -25.04 3.27
N ILE A 508 -2.04 -26.28 3.73
CA ILE A 508 -0.97 -27.18 3.30
C ILE A 508 -1.06 -27.47 1.80
N SER A 509 -2.27 -27.68 1.26
CA SER A 509 -2.46 -27.96 -0.16
C SER A 509 -2.01 -26.80 -1.07
N ARG A 510 -1.91 -25.57 -0.57
CA ARG A 510 -1.45 -24.41 -1.37
C ARG A 510 0.05 -24.39 -1.62
N ILE A 511 0.82 -25.19 -0.89
CA ILE A 511 2.26 -25.33 -1.11
C ILE A 511 2.55 -25.75 -2.57
N SER A 512 1.69 -26.58 -3.18
CA SER A 512 1.86 -27.04 -4.56
C SER A 512 1.64 -25.97 -5.63
N ASP A 513 0.98 -24.87 -5.28
CA ASP A 513 0.58 -23.83 -6.22
C ASP A 513 1.72 -22.83 -6.47
N PHE A 514 2.65 -22.68 -5.51
CA PHE A 514 3.74 -21.69 -5.56
C PHE A 514 5.04 -22.24 -6.17
N LYS A 515 4.95 -22.89 -7.35
CA LYS A 515 6.13 -23.49 -8.02
C LYS A 515 7.15 -22.45 -8.48
N THR A 516 6.67 -21.30 -8.95
CA THR A 516 7.48 -20.19 -9.51
C THR A 516 7.87 -19.14 -8.47
N ASN A 517 7.37 -19.25 -7.24
CA ASN A 517 7.68 -18.33 -6.15
C ASN A 517 8.18 -19.10 -4.90
N PRO A 518 9.47 -19.46 -4.86
CA PRO A 518 10.07 -20.22 -3.75
C PRO A 518 9.94 -19.53 -2.39
N SER A 519 9.91 -18.19 -2.38
CA SER A 519 9.77 -17.40 -1.14
C SER A 519 8.41 -17.63 -0.49
N VAL A 520 7.32 -17.55 -1.26
CA VAL A 520 5.96 -17.82 -0.75
C VAL A 520 5.79 -19.30 -0.41
N LYS A 521 6.36 -20.21 -1.22
CA LYS A 521 6.37 -21.64 -0.91
C LYS A 521 7.02 -21.92 0.45
N ARG A 522 8.20 -21.33 0.70
CA ARG A 522 8.92 -21.43 1.98
C ARG A 522 8.05 -20.90 3.13
N PHE A 523 7.43 -19.74 2.95
CA PHE A 523 6.56 -19.16 3.96
C PHE A 523 5.43 -20.10 4.40
N PHE A 524 4.73 -20.75 3.46
CA PHE A 524 3.67 -21.70 3.77
C PHE A 524 4.18 -22.94 4.52
N VAL A 525 5.32 -23.48 4.08
CA VAL A 525 5.96 -24.66 4.69
C VAL A 525 6.42 -24.36 6.11
N GLU A 526 7.06 -23.22 6.34
CA GLU A 526 7.54 -22.82 7.67
C GLU A 526 6.39 -22.72 8.67
N LYS A 527 5.32 -21.99 8.33
CA LYS A 527 4.14 -21.87 9.20
C LYS A 527 3.46 -23.21 9.46
N ALA A 528 3.35 -24.06 8.44
CA ALA A 528 2.76 -25.39 8.58
C ALA A 528 3.61 -26.31 9.48
N CYS A 529 4.94 -26.27 9.35
CA CYS A 529 5.86 -27.05 10.18
C CYS A 529 5.77 -26.58 11.64
N ILE A 530 5.90 -25.28 11.90
CA ILE A 530 5.86 -24.74 13.27
C ILE A 530 4.53 -25.09 13.95
N ALA A 531 3.41 -24.88 13.27
CA ALA A 531 2.10 -25.23 13.82
C ALA A 531 1.94 -26.74 14.03
N SER A 532 2.52 -27.58 13.16
CA SER A 532 2.50 -29.04 13.32
C SER A 532 3.36 -29.49 14.50
N ILE A 533 4.54 -28.91 14.70
CA ILE A 533 5.40 -29.18 15.86
C ILE A 533 4.67 -28.82 17.16
N PHE A 534 4.02 -27.65 17.20
CA PHE A 534 3.24 -27.24 18.36
C PHE A 534 2.07 -28.22 18.61
N ARG A 535 1.31 -28.55 17.57
CA ARG A 535 0.11 -29.40 17.67
C ARG A 535 0.41 -30.86 17.97
N ASN A 536 1.46 -31.44 17.39
CA ASN A 536 1.74 -32.88 17.42
C ASN A 536 2.98 -33.24 18.26
N GLY A 537 3.92 -32.31 18.40
CA GLY A 537 5.26 -32.56 18.92
C GLY A 537 6.24 -32.90 17.80
N LEU A 538 7.51 -33.04 18.15
CA LEU A 538 8.61 -33.38 17.25
C LEU A 538 9.53 -34.41 17.91
N MET A 539 9.79 -35.52 17.21
CA MET A 539 10.75 -36.53 17.64
C MET A 539 12.10 -36.27 16.99
N ALA A 540 13.12 -35.99 17.80
CA ALA A 540 14.49 -35.69 17.36
C ALA A 540 15.47 -36.43 18.27
N ASN A 541 16.45 -37.17 17.71
CA ASN A 541 17.42 -37.97 18.47
C ASN A 541 16.83 -38.71 19.69
N ARG A 542 15.70 -39.41 19.50
CA ARG A 542 14.96 -40.16 20.56
C ARG A 542 14.36 -39.30 21.69
N VAL A 543 14.36 -37.98 21.55
CA VAL A 543 13.73 -37.03 22.47
C VAL A 543 12.42 -36.52 21.88
N ASN A 544 11.34 -36.56 22.69
CA ASN A 544 10.04 -36.05 22.29
C ASN A 544 9.87 -34.59 22.74
N PHE A 545 9.96 -33.67 21.80
CA PHE A 545 9.64 -32.28 22.02
C PHE A 545 8.15 -32.06 21.80
N LYS A 546 7.37 -32.09 22.89
CA LYS A 546 5.94 -31.80 22.85
C LYS A 546 5.63 -30.47 23.56
N PRO A 547 5.53 -29.34 22.82
CA PRO A 547 5.28 -28.06 23.45
C PRO A 547 3.97 -28.04 24.24
N GLY A 548 4.04 -27.69 25.52
CA GLY A 548 2.88 -27.39 26.37
C GLY A 548 2.57 -25.90 26.43
N GLY A 549 3.44 -25.06 25.85
CA GLY A 549 3.29 -23.61 25.77
C GLY A 549 4.16 -23.03 24.67
N MET A 550 3.90 -21.77 24.33
CA MET A 550 4.60 -21.06 23.27
C MET A 550 4.79 -19.60 23.66
N GLU A 551 5.96 -19.05 23.39
CA GLU A 551 6.31 -17.67 23.70
C GLU A 551 6.91 -17.00 22.47
N PHE A 552 6.54 -15.74 22.26
CA PHE A 552 7.07 -14.95 21.18
C PHE A 552 8.15 -14.02 21.70
N PHE A 553 9.19 -13.78 20.91
CA PHE A 553 10.27 -12.86 21.29
C PHE A 553 10.69 -11.96 20.12
N TYR A 554 10.97 -10.69 20.42
CA TYR A 554 11.51 -9.70 19.48
C TYR A 554 13.03 -9.62 19.54
N ASN A 555 13.59 -9.89 20.71
CA ASN A 555 15.02 -9.96 20.95
C ASN A 555 15.36 -11.18 21.79
N GLU A 556 16.59 -11.66 21.67
CA GLU A 556 17.08 -12.84 22.37
C GLU A 556 17.11 -12.68 23.90
N LYS A 557 17.04 -11.45 24.43
CA LYS A 557 17.00 -11.17 25.88
C LYS A 557 15.62 -11.40 26.49
N GLU A 558 14.57 -11.45 25.67
CA GLU A 558 13.21 -11.77 26.11
C GLU A 558 13.01 -13.26 26.39
N ILE A 559 13.92 -14.12 25.93
CA ILE A 559 13.86 -15.56 26.17
C ILE A 559 14.16 -15.84 27.65
N LYS A 560 13.10 -15.91 28.45
CA LYS A 560 13.15 -16.21 29.88
C LYS A 560 12.66 -17.62 30.13
N PHE A 561 13.59 -18.52 30.44
CA PHE A 561 13.24 -19.85 30.92
C PHE A 561 12.95 -19.81 32.42
N SER A 562 11.81 -20.35 32.84
CA SER A 562 11.49 -20.58 34.25
C SER A 562 11.36 -22.08 34.50
N SER A 563 12.10 -22.61 35.46
CA SER A 563 12.05 -24.03 35.78
C SER A 563 10.66 -24.39 36.34
N ASN A 564 9.93 -25.22 35.62
CA ASN A 564 8.65 -25.79 35.99
C ASN A 564 8.66 -27.28 35.62
N LYS A 565 7.92 -28.13 36.35
CA LYS A 565 7.84 -29.59 36.12
C LYS A 565 7.72 -29.94 34.63
N GLU A 566 8.46 -30.96 34.17
CA GLU A 566 8.46 -31.58 32.83
C GLU A 566 7.67 -30.80 31.76
N LYS A 567 8.20 -29.65 31.34
CA LYS A 567 7.53 -28.76 30.38
C LYS A 567 8.45 -28.45 29.21
N CYS A 568 7.92 -28.61 28.01
CA CYS A 568 8.52 -28.11 26.78
C CYS A 568 7.83 -26.80 26.38
N ILE A 569 8.63 -25.77 26.08
CA ILE A 569 8.17 -24.47 25.60
C ILE A 569 8.75 -24.23 24.21
N PHE A 570 7.92 -23.73 23.30
CA PHE A 570 8.35 -23.34 21.95
C PHE A 570 8.47 -21.82 21.86
N TYR A 571 9.70 -21.32 21.79
CA TYR A 571 10.00 -19.91 21.59
C TYR A 571 10.05 -19.60 20.09
N LEU A 572 9.29 -18.60 19.65
CA LEU A 572 9.16 -18.23 18.24
C LEU A 572 9.54 -16.75 18.02
N PRO A 573 10.36 -16.44 17.01
CA PRO A 573 10.66 -15.05 16.69
C PRO A 573 9.45 -14.31 16.13
N CYS A 574 9.20 -13.09 16.61
CA CYS A 574 8.24 -12.16 16.00
C CYS A 574 8.76 -11.57 14.68
N CYS A 575 10.08 -11.44 14.53
CA CYS A 575 10.70 -10.83 13.36
C CYS A 575 11.08 -11.91 12.32
N TRP A 576 10.54 -11.81 11.11
CA TRP A 576 10.94 -12.67 9.97
C TRP A 576 12.42 -12.61 9.57
N ASN A 577 13.19 -11.66 10.11
CA ASN A 577 14.60 -11.47 9.82
C ASN A 577 15.54 -12.05 10.89
N GLN A 578 15.08 -12.92 11.78
CA GLN A 578 16.04 -13.69 12.57
C GLN A 578 16.63 -14.79 11.69
N GLU A 579 17.69 -14.44 10.96
CA GLU A 579 18.38 -15.34 10.00
C GLU A 579 18.99 -16.59 10.64
N ALA A 580 18.97 -16.68 11.98
CA ALA A 580 19.58 -17.76 12.73
C ALA A 580 18.66 -18.99 12.85
N ILE A 581 17.38 -18.83 13.18
CA ILE A 581 16.45 -19.93 13.46
C ILE A 581 14.99 -19.55 13.16
N ASN A 582 14.17 -20.53 12.82
CA ASN A 582 12.72 -20.36 12.69
C ASN A 582 11.97 -20.59 14.02
N GLY A 583 12.60 -21.23 15.00
CA GLY A 583 12.06 -21.40 16.34
C GLY A 583 13.05 -22.09 17.29
N LEU A 584 12.78 -22.07 18.59
CA LEU A 584 13.63 -22.64 19.63
C LEU A 584 12.78 -23.45 20.61
N LEU A 585 13.05 -24.75 20.70
CA LEU A 585 12.43 -25.63 21.68
C LEU A 585 13.32 -25.74 22.91
N ILE A 586 12.77 -25.45 24.08
CA ILE A 586 13.44 -25.74 25.36
C ILE A 586 12.58 -26.76 26.10
N SER A 587 13.17 -27.90 26.45
CA SER A 587 12.47 -29.01 27.12
C SER A 587 13.24 -29.47 28.34
N GLN A 588 12.61 -29.42 29.51
CA GLN A 588 13.20 -29.91 30.74
C GLN A 588 12.64 -31.30 31.06
N THR A 589 13.53 -32.29 31.23
CA THR A 589 13.21 -33.59 31.82
C THR A 589 13.71 -33.64 33.27
N LYS A 590 13.50 -34.75 33.99
CA LYS A 590 14.02 -34.91 35.36
C LYS A 590 15.55 -34.79 35.42
N ASP A 591 16.23 -35.25 34.38
CA ASP A 591 17.67 -35.45 34.39
C ASP A 591 18.43 -34.46 33.49
N LYS A 592 17.77 -33.91 32.47
CA LYS A 592 18.43 -33.12 31.41
C LYS A 592 17.61 -31.90 31.00
N LEU A 593 18.30 -30.87 30.52
CA LEU A 593 17.72 -29.72 29.85
C LEU A 593 18.11 -29.75 28.37
N TYR A 594 17.11 -29.83 27.50
CA TYR A 594 17.30 -29.80 26.06
C TYR A 594 17.10 -28.39 25.52
N VAL A 595 18.07 -27.91 24.75
CA VAL A 595 17.95 -26.70 23.94
C VAL A 595 18.03 -27.11 22.48
N ALA A 596 16.92 -26.98 21.77
CA ALA A 596 16.78 -27.42 20.39
C ALA A 596 16.38 -26.27 19.46
N PRO A 597 17.35 -25.54 18.89
CA PRO A 597 17.09 -24.56 17.85
C PRO A 597 16.62 -25.28 16.58
N VAL A 598 15.59 -24.73 15.92
CA VAL A 598 14.92 -25.33 14.76
C VAL A 598 15.07 -24.40 13.56
N GLN A 599 15.62 -24.94 12.47
CA GLN A 599 15.71 -24.27 11.18
C GLN A 599 14.99 -25.07 10.10
N ILE A 600 14.11 -24.41 9.35
CA ILE A 600 13.28 -24.99 8.29
C ILE A 600 13.78 -24.45 6.96
N THR A 601 14.13 -25.34 6.03
CA THR A 601 14.60 -24.94 4.70
C THR A 601 14.18 -25.92 3.61
N LEU A 602 13.91 -25.39 2.42
CA LEU A 602 13.65 -26.19 1.22
C LEU A 602 14.94 -26.72 0.57
N ASN A 603 16.09 -26.12 0.89
CA ASN A 603 17.40 -26.50 0.37
C ASN A 603 18.46 -26.21 1.45
N LYS A 604 19.02 -27.26 2.06
CA LYS A 604 20.04 -27.16 3.12
C LYS A 604 21.40 -26.72 2.56
N ASP A 605 21.80 -27.26 1.42
CA ASP A 605 23.13 -27.05 0.81
C ASP A 605 23.40 -25.59 0.40
N ASN A 606 22.35 -24.87 -0.01
CA ASN A 606 22.45 -23.46 -0.39
C ASN A 606 21.96 -22.51 0.72
N HIS A 607 21.71 -23.01 1.92
CA HIS A 607 21.24 -22.18 3.03
C HIS A 607 22.42 -21.49 3.73
N SER A 608 22.20 -20.26 4.21
CA SER A 608 23.20 -19.60 5.06
C SER A 608 23.43 -20.39 6.34
N ASP A 609 24.67 -20.47 6.79
CA ASP A 609 25.09 -21.19 8.00
C ASP A 609 24.33 -20.70 9.26
N SER A 610 23.22 -21.36 9.54
CA SER A 610 22.24 -20.97 10.57
C SER A 610 22.71 -21.39 11.95
N GLU A 611 23.46 -22.49 12.02
CA GLU A 611 24.15 -22.97 13.23
C GLU A 611 25.11 -21.90 13.74
N ARG A 612 26.03 -21.45 12.88
CA ARG A 612 26.97 -20.40 13.25
C ARG A 612 26.28 -19.08 13.60
N LYS A 613 25.22 -18.70 12.88
CA LYS A 613 24.43 -17.51 13.21
C LYS A 613 23.76 -17.63 14.58
N PHE A 614 23.17 -18.78 14.91
CA PHE A 614 22.58 -19.04 16.22
C PHE A 614 23.62 -18.92 17.34
N PHE A 615 24.76 -19.61 17.19
CA PHE A 615 25.81 -19.63 18.22
C PHE A 615 26.53 -18.29 18.39
N SER A 616 26.57 -17.45 17.35
CA SER A 616 27.17 -16.12 17.43
C SER A 616 26.23 -15.01 17.89
N SER A 617 24.90 -15.19 17.79
CA SER A 617 23.92 -14.13 18.09
C SER A 617 23.00 -14.45 19.28
N ILE A 618 22.31 -15.59 19.27
CA ILE A 618 21.30 -15.93 20.28
C ILE A 618 21.96 -16.63 21.46
N TRP A 619 22.83 -17.61 21.19
CA TRP A 619 23.45 -18.45 22.21
C TRP A 619 24.18 -17.67 23.31
N PRO A 620 24.98 -16.62 23.02
CA PRO A 620 25.72 -15.89 24.06
C PRO A 620 24.80 -15.19 25.08
N ASN A 621 23.58 -14.83 24.67
CA ASN A 621 22.58 -14.21 25.54
C ASN A 621 21.71 -15.25 26.25
N LEU A 622 21.48 -16.41 25.64
CA LEU A 622 20.69 -17.50 26.20
C LEU A 622 21.48 -18.29 27.25
N LYS A 623 22.75 -18.63 26.98
CA LYS A 623 23.60 -19.49 27.84
C LYS A 623 23.65 -19.02 29.30
N PRO A 624 23.84 -17.73 29.63
CA PRO A 624 23.85 -17.26 31.02
C PRO A 624 22.55 -17.55 31.78
N ASN A 625 21.40 -17.49 31.09
CA ASN A 625 20.09 -17.78 31.67
C ASN A 625 19.90 -19.27 31.99
N LEU A 626 20.75 -20.14 31.45
CA LEU A 626 20.71 -21.59 31.63
C LEU A 626 21.83 -22.12 32.52
N SER A 627 22.64 -21.24 33.12
CA SER A 627 23.81 -21.58 33.94
C SER A 627 23.53 -22.62 35.05
N SER A 628 22.34 -22.60 35.65
CA SER A 628 21.93 -23.60 36.64
C SER A 628 21.82 -25.06 36.13
N PHE A 629 21.94 -25.28 34.82
CA PHE A 629 21.82 -26.58 34.16
C PHE A 629 23.07 -26.97 33.35
N GLU A 630 24.21 -26.29 33.53
CA GLU A 630 25.39 -26.45 32.66
C GLU A 630 25.85 -27.91 32.52
N ASP A 631 25.88 -28.68 33.62
CA ASP A 631 26.27 -30.10 33.62
C ASP A 631 25.19 -31.06 33.07
N LYS A 632 23.99 -30.56 32.79
CA LYS A 632 22.81 -31.34 32.37
C LYS A 632 22.24 -30.88 31.02
N LEU A 633 22.95 -29.98 30.34
CA LEU A 633 22.53 -29.32 29.13
C LEU A 633 22.85 -30.17 27.91
N GLU A 634 21.84 -30.46 27.09
CA GLU A 634 22.01 -31.10 25.78
C GLU A 634 21.51 -30.15 24.68
N ILE A 635 22.36 -29.89 23.69
CA ILE A 635 22.06 -28.98 22.58
C ILE A 635 21.86 -29.78 21.30
N MET A 636 20.75 -29.53 20.62
CA MET A 636 20.37 -30.24 19.40
C MET A 636 19.96 -29.26 18.32
N PHE A 637 20.79 -29.04 17.32
CA PHE A 637 20.42 -28.17 16.20
C PHE A 637 19.60 -28.97 15.18
N ILE A 638 18.30 -28.65 15.08
CA ILE A 638 17.35 -29.39 14.25
C ILE A 638 17.16 -28.69 12.91
N TRP A 639 17.53 -29.37 11.84
CA TRP A 639 17.16 -29.00 10.47
C TRP A 639 15.90 -29.75 10.04
N ILE A 640 14.92 -29.03 9.52
CA ILE A 640 13.75 -29.62 8.87
C ILE A 640 13.84 -29.38 7.37
N THR A 641 13.98 -30.46 6.60
CA THR A 641 14.31 -30.44 5.16
C THR A 641 13.47 -31.48 4.39
N HIS A 642 13.79 -31.72 3.11
CA HIS A 642 13.07 -32.66 2.26
C HIS A 642 13.27 -34.14 2.65
N SER A 643 14.36 -34.47 3.32
CA SER A 643 14.70 -35.84 3.70
C SER A 643 15.41 -35.86 5.04
N SER A 644 15.21 -36.93 5.81
CA SER A 644 16.00 -37.15 7.01
C SER A 644 17.42 -37.60 6.65
N GLU A 645 18.40 -37.12 7.40
CA GLU A 645 19.81 -37.56 7.30
C GLU A 645 20.20 -38.24 8.61
N THR A 646 21.41 -38.80 8.67
CA THR A 646 21.97 -39.35 9.91
C THR A 646 22.33 -38.22 10.86
N ASP A 647 22.03 -38.39 12.15
CA ASP A 647 22.41 -37.43 13.18
C ASP A 647 23.94 -37.33 13.28
N GLU A 648 24.48 -36.11 13.31
CA GLU A 648 25.91 -35.83 13.38
C GLU A 648 26.27 -35.16 14.71
N SER A 649 27.32 -35.63 15.37
CA SER A 649 27.86 -34.97 16.56
C SER A 649 28.87 -33.90 16.13
N VAL A 650 28.65 -32.66 16.55
CA VAL A 650 29.55 -31.53 16.28
C VAL A 650 30.28 -31.14 17.55
N GLU A 651 31.62 -31.20 17.47
CA GLU A 651 32.50 -30.86 18.58
C GLU A 651 32.59 -29.34 18.79
N CYS A 652 32.91 -28.97 20.03
CA CYS A 652 33.11 -27.59 20.46
C CYS A 652 34.28 -26.96 19.70
N ILE A 653 34.05 -25.75 19.18
CA ILE A 653 35.09 -24.95 18.52
C ILE A 653 35.34 -23.72 19.39
N THR A 654 36.58 -23.54 19.83
CA THR A 654 37.05 -22.34 20.53
C THR A 654 38.12 -21.62 19.71
N LYS A 655 38.06 -20.29 19.70
CA LYS A 655 39.09 -19.43 19.09
C LYS A 655 39.91 -18.75 20.17
N GLU A 656 41.21 -18.97 20.16
CA GLU A 656 42.14 -18.24 21.03
C GLU A 656 42.43 -16.84 20.45
N THR A 657 42.34 -15.82 21.30
CA THR A 657 42.81 -14.47 21.01
C THR A 657 43.79 -14.02 22.08
N ARG A 658 44.64 -13.03 21.78
CA ARG A 658 45.78 -12.61 22.64
C ARG A 658 45.45 -12.40 24.12
N ASN A 659 44.19 -12.17 24.50
CA ASN A 659 43.76 -11.94 25.88
C ASN A 659 42.56 -12.79 26.37
N LYS A 660 42.01 -13.75 25.60
CA LYS A 660 40.88 -14.63 26.01
C LYS A 660 40.54 -15.72 24.98
N ASN A 661 40.05 -16.87 25.45
CA ASN A 661 39.42 -17.90 24.62
C ASN A 661 37.95 -17.53 24.36
N HIS A 662 37.54 -17.51 23.09
CA HIS A 662 36.15 -17.27 22.69
C HIS A 662 35.53 -18.57 22.16
N GLU A 663 34.44 -19.02 22.78
CA GLU A 663 33.61 -20.12 22.28
C GLU A 663 32.93 -19.68 20.97
N ILE A 664 33.18 -20.41 19.88
CA ILE A 664 32.48 -20.23 18.59
C ILE A 664 31.16 -21.01 18.62
N ASN A 665 31.21 -22.26 19.07
CA ASN A 665 30.05 -23.11 19.36
C ASN A 665 30.37 -24.11 20.48
N PRO A 666 29.37 -24.51 21.29
CA PRO A 666 29.48 -25.63 22.23
C PRO A 666 29.45 -26.98 21.49
N ASN A 667 29.55 -28.10 22.23
CA ASN A 667 29.20 -29.41 21.70
C ASN A 667 27.69 -29.47 21.42
N TYR A 668 27.28 -29.98 20.26
CA TYR A 668 25.86 -30.20 19.95
C TYR A 668 25.66 -31.35 18.97
N THR A 669 24.43 -31.87 18.90
CA THR A 669 24.03 -32.83 17.87
C THR A 669 23.28 -32.11 16.76
N GLN A 670 23.73 -32.22 15.51
CA GLN A 670 22.97 -31.84 14.34
C GLN A 670 21.99 -32.96 14.01
N VAL A 671 20.70 -32.63 13.95
CA VAL A 671 19.61 -33.58 13.64
C VAL A 671 18.90 -33.10 12.40
N VAL A 672 18.72 -33.96 11.40
CA VAL A 672 18.08 -33.59 10.13
C VAL A 672 16.83 -34.43 9.91
N ILE A 673 15.70 -33.75 9.86
CA ILE A 673 14.36 -34.35 9.87
C ILE A 673 13.65 -33.99 8.56
N GLY A 674 13.13 -35.01 7.87
CA GLY A 674 12.30 -34.80 6.69
C GLY A 674 10.93 -34.19 7.04
N PHE A 675 10.37 -33.36 6.16
CA PHE A 675 9.04 -32.76 6.32
C PHE A 675 7.95 -33.78 6.66
N GLY A 676 8.04 -35.00 6.10
CA GLY A 676 7.08 -36.07 6.36
C GLY A 676 7.03 -36.54 7.81
N ASN A 677 8.14 -36.43 8.55
CA ASN A 677 8.22 -36.76 9.98
C ASN A 677 7.61 -35.67 10.86
N VAL A 678 7.48 -34.44 10.34
CA VAL A 678 6.78 -33.34 11.01
C VAL A 678 5.28 -33.40 10.70
N ASN A 679 4.93 -33.56 9.43
CA ASN A 679 3.57 -33.70 8.95
C ASN A 679 3.55 -34.34 7.55
N SER A 680 2.90 -35.50 7.42
CA SER A 680 2.82 -36.25 6.18
C SER A 680 2.16 -35.47 5.02
N ASP A 681 1.22 -34.57 5.32
CA ASP A 681 0.55 -33.77 4.30
C ASP A 681 1.49 -32.72 3.71
N ILE A 682 2.41 -32.14 4.49
CA ILE A 682 3.42 -31.21 3.96
C ILE A 682 4.26 -31.92 2.91
N ASN A 683 4.72 -33.13 3.20
CA ASN A 683 5.48 -33.94 2.25
C ASN A 683 4.67 -34.32 1.00
N ARG A 684 3.35 -34.57 1.15
CA ARG A 684 2.46 -34.88 0.01
C ARG A 684 2.31 -33.70 -0.95
N TYR A 685 2.19 -32.48 -0.43
CA TYR A 685 1.92 -31.27 -1.22
C TYR A 685 3.17 -30.47 -1.58
N LEU A 686 4.34 -30.86 -1.07
CA LEU A 686 5.61 -30.36 -1.54
C LEU A 686 6.03 -31.17 -2.78
N PRO A 687 5.91 -30.64 -4.02
CA PRO A 687 6.27 -31.41 -5.20
C PRO A 687 7.77 -31.75 -5.16
N ASN A 688 8.11 -33.02 -5.39
CA ASN A 688 9.47 -33.52 -5.61
C ASN A 688 10.14 -32.76 -6.77
N GLN A 689 10.78 -31.62 -6.50
CA GLN A 689 11.52 -30.86 -7.51
C GLN A 689 12.92 -31.43 -7.78
N ILE A 690 13.33 -32.50 -7.09
CA ILE A 690 14.69 -33.05 -7.20
C ILE A 690 14.88 -33.94 -8.44
N VAL A 691 13.83 -34.51 -9.04
CA VAL A 691 14.01 -35.52 -10.11
C VAL A 691 14.32 -34.94 -11.50
N LYS A 692 14.11 -33.63 -11.76
CA LYS A 692 14.39 -33.06 -13.09
C LYS A 692 15.81 -32.49 -13.25
N ILE A 693 16.43 -31.97 -12.20
CA ILE A 693 17.76 -31.35 -12.30
C ILE A 693 18.84 -32.44 -12.48
N GLU A 694 18.72 -33.58 -11.79
CA GLU A 694 19.69 -34.66 -11.92
C GLU A 694 19.62 -35.42 -13.25
N LYS A 695 18.43 -35.54 -13.88
CA LYS A 695 18.33 -36.17 -15.21
C LYS A 695 18.98 -35.31 -16.29
N THR A 696 18.80 -33.99 -16.22
CA THR A 696 19.38 -33.05 -17.19
C THR A 696 20.91 -33.00 -17.04
N ASN A 697 21.43 -33.04 -15.80
CA ASN A 697 22.87 -33.10 -15.54
C ASN A 697 23.50 -34.46 -15.92
N ARG A 698 22.79 -35.58 -15.75
CA ARG A 698 23.28 -36.90 -16.18
C ARG A 698 23.28 -37.08 -17.70
N GLU A 699 22.36 -36.42 -18.41
CA GLU A 699 22.36 -36.40 -19.89
C GLU A 699 23.46 -35.49 -20.43
N SER A 700 23.67 -34.31 -19.85
CA SER A 700 24.79 -33.42 -20.23
C SER A 700 26.17 -34.02 -19.93
N ASP A 701 26.31 -34.75 -18.82
CA ASP A 701 27.57 -35.44 -18.49
C ASP A 701 27.84 -36.65 -19.39
N LYS A 702 26.79 -37.31 -19.91
CA LYS A 702 26.91 -38.36 -20.92
C LYS A 702 27.35 -37.79 -22.27
N GLU A 703 26.73 -36.72 -22.74
CA GLU A 703 27.14 -36.04 -23.98
C GLU A 703 28.57 -35.51 -23.89
N THR A 704 28.97 -34.96 -22.74
CA THR A 704 30.34 -34.44 -22.53
C THR A 704 31.39 -35.56 -22.47
N LYS A 705 31.05 -36.74 -21.93
CA LYS A 705 31.94 -37.92 -21.94
C LYS A 705 32.05 -38.55 -23.32
N GLU A 706 30.98 -38.61 -24.10
CA GLU A 706 31.01 -39.12 -25.48
C GLU A 706 31.81 -38.19 -26.41
N GLN A 707 31.66 -36.87 -26.28
CA GLN A 707 32.46 -35.90 -27.04
C GLN A 707 33.96 -35.96 -26.68
N LYS A 708 34.31 -36.10 -25.39
CA LYS A 708 35.72 -36.27 -24.95
C LYS A 708 36.34 -37.60 -25.41
N ASN A 709 35.56 -38.68 -25.48
CA ASN A 709 36.03 -39.96 -26.02
C ASN A 709 36.19 -39.95 -27.54
N ALA A 710 35.34 -39.22 -28.28
CA ALA A 710 35.48 -39.03 -29.72
C ALA A 710 36.72 -38.21 -30.10
N GLN A 711 37.08 -37.20 -29.31
CA GLN A 711 38.31 -36.42 -29.51
C GLN A 711 39.59 -37.22 -29.19
N ARG A 712 39.58 -38.09 -28.17
CA ARG A 712 40.75 -38.95 -27.85
C ARG A 712 41.04 -40.00 -28.92
N ARG A 713 40.02 -40.46 -29.65
CA ARG A 713 40.20 -41.41 -30.77
C ARG A 713 40.78 -40.77 -32.04
N ARG A 714 40.75 -39.44 -32.19
CA ARG A 714 41.28 -38.72 -33.36
C ARG A 714 42.71 -38.19 -33.19
N GLY A 715 43.33 -38.35 -32.01
CA GLY A 715 44.60 -37.70 -31.65
C GLY A 715 45.81 -38.62 -31.42
N ARG A 716 45.95 -39.76 -32.12
CA ARG A 716 47.21 -40.54 -32.12
C ARG A 716 47.91 -40.43 -33.47
N PRO A 717 49.08 -39.75 -33.58
CA PRO A 717 49.89 -39.76 -34.78
C PRO A 717 50.61 -41.11 -34.92
N LYS A 718 50.59 -41.70 -36.12
CA LYS A 718 51.59 -42.70 -36.54
C LYS A 718 52.95 -42.02 -36.59
N LYS A 719 53.96 -42.55 -35.90
CA LYS A 719 55.37 -42.28 -36.19
C LYS A 719 56.01 -43.53 -36.76
N SER A 720 56.48 -43.36 -37.98
CA SER A 720 57.41 -44.19 -38.75
C SER A 720 58.85 -43.95 -38.31
N LEU A 721 59.64 -45.03 -38.36
CA LEU A 721 61.08 -45.20 -38.10
C LEU A 721 61.52 -45.08 -36.63
#